data_AF-A0AAV7IKL1-F1
#
_entry.id   AF-A0AAV7IKL1-F1
#
_cell.length_a   1.000
_cell.length_b   1.000
_cell.length_c   1.000
_cell.angle_alpha   90.00
_cell.angle_beta   90.00
_cell.angle_gamma   90.00
#
_symmetry.space_group_name_H-M   'P 1'
#
loop_
_entity.id
_entity.type
_entity.pdbx_description
1 polymer ?
#
loop_
_entity_poly.entity_id
_entity_poly.type
_entity_poly.pdbx_seq_one_letter_code
_entity_poly.pdbx_strand_id
1 'polypeptide(L)'
;MEAKIIIFSVIFLLKITPYLFEEREFESAQIVLFYSPLGESRAIRGQIVIYWFVEEFVKGDFLALYYNSEDELLFTYQPAEMSGYVKTGVSPSKEYYSMDSTYVEQCTGYIGAWFRNDTLRKSSCLSTHPDWMNKHQDILMNMTLRELFIPGTHSSGSYSEELPPTIIQRYTITQEKSILDQLISGIRYLDLRPCIIDDEYWNCHGEYGIQPFGKIIDDILEFIINTNEIIIVGFKEFPRGFYTNKNYDDFLIYITKNLGSHHIFPYPISKNITLGDVWQEGKRIIISYLGEYNGERDLLWTKVHHQWGNVQNAAQLEGFITSSENDAKISTLRDIQYASLRAMMAVITLDSSMIIVDAALHYFGRGRKSLRELAVEIGPLITMWFNEEHFRTANIVAVDFSDTTGLVEIAIRSNINRGHQIRGQIVIYWFLEDFKLGDSLVLYPDTKDLFFTYFPTKRNGFVKTGIAPVDTRYSIESMYIDQCIGYHVAWLRNFKKLMSTCLSSHANWMYDNRKIFEDMILAQLFIPGTHNSGSYRYELPPTILDRYTVTQEKSVMDQLLTGIRYLDIRPCIVDNKYWVCHGLFAMQPLDDIFKDIKDFLDNTMEIVIITFKEFPRGFETLDSYSNFLSYLYDEFKGYYLETVQTHQKTLGEIWKSNKRLIFSYVTEFEGEIYRFWAYVKQQWGDVKNDEELESFVNESESSAKLESNRDFFITYLRAVMAEITLDSSMIMVDAALYYFGHGEKSLRELAVQTGPLVTMWYKKRHFETANIVAVDFIDTTGIIEVAIWSNIYRAKCDMSNEN
;
A
#
# COMPACT_ATOMS: atom_id res chain seq x y z
N MET A 1 -33.91 -36.92 -33.47
CA MET A 1 -33.24 -35.86 -34.25
C MET A 1 -32.76 -34.84 -33.24
N GLU A 2 -31.87 -35.32 -32.38
CA GLU A 2 -31.17 -34.62 -31.31
C GLU A 2 -29.72 -34.41 -31.80
N ALA A 3 -28.99 -33.53 -31.12
CA ALA A 3 -27.60 -33.14 -31.36
C ALA A 3 -27.36 -32.14 -32.51
N LYS A 4 -27.65 -30.86 -32.24
CA LYS A 4 -26.91 -29.71 -32.83
C LYS A 4 -27.12 -28.34 -32.15
N ILE A 5 -27.52 -28.30 -30.88
CA ILE A 5 -27.67 -27.05 -30.10
C ILE A 5 -27.02 -27.21 -28.71
N ILE A 6 -25.77 -27.66 -28.71
CA ILE A 6 -24.78 -27.52 -27.63
C ILE A 6 -23.45 -27.37 -28.40
N ILE A 7 -22.51 -26.53 -27.97
CA ILE A 7 -21.29 -26.08 -28.72
C ILE A 7 -21.49 -24.78 -29.55
N PHE A 8 -22.25 -23.80 -29.06
CA PHE A 8 -22.03 -22.40 -29.44
C PHE A 8 -21.94 -21.43 -28.24
N SER A 9 -22.24 -21.91 -27.02
CA SER A 9 -22.18 -21.10 -25.79
C SER A 9 -20.91 -21.30 -24.95
N VAL A 10 -19.94 -22.11 -25.41
CA VAL A 10 -18.66 -22.37 -24.71
C VAL A 10 -17.47 -21.65 -25.38
N ILE A 11 -17.63 -21.16 -26.62
CA ILE A 11 -16.54 -20.50 -27.37
C ILE A 11 -16.55 -18.97 -27.20
N PHE A 12 -17.64 -18.37 -26.70
CA PHE A 12 -17.72 -16.93 -26.46
C PHE A 12 -17.23 -16.50 -25.05
N LEU A 13 -17.14 -17.44 -24.11
CA LEU A 13 -16.56 -17.21 -22.77
C LEU A 13 -15.03 -17.29 -22.74
N LEU A 14 -14.38 -17.84 -23.77
CA LEU A 14 -12.92 -17.95 -23.88
C LEU A 14 -12.23 -16.78 -24.61
N LYS A 15 -12.99 -15.79 -25.08
CA LYS A 15 -12.44 -14.61 -25.79
C LYS A 15 -12.54 -13.29 -25.03
N ILE A 16 -13.16 -13.29 -23.84
CA ILE A 16 -13.29 -12.09 -23.00
C ILE A 16 -12.31 -12.14 -21.82
N THR A 17 -11.88 -13.34 -21.41
CA THR A 17 -10.83 -13.58 -20.41
C THR A 17 -9.47 -12.98 -20.79
N PRO A 18 -8.97 -13.12 -22.04
CA PRO A 18 -7.66 -12.57 -22.41
C PRO A 18 -7.63 -11.04 -22.27
N TYR A 19 -8.71 -10.34 -22.61
CA TYR A 19 -8.73 -8.87 -22.59
C TYR A 19 -8.78 -8.28 -21.16
N LEU A 20 -9.45 -8.96 -20.22
CA LEU A 20 -9.48 -8.58 -18.81
C LEU A 20 -8.21 -8.98 -18.04
N PHE A 21 -7.52 -10.03 -18.49
CA PHE A 21 -6.18 -10.40 -17.99
C PHE A 21 -5.10 -9.48 -18.58
N GLU A 22 -5.13 -9.20 -19.88
CA GLU A 22 -4.14 -8.36 -20.59
C GLU A 22 -4.09 -6.92 -20.07
N GLU A 23 -5.23 -6.33 -19.62
CA GLU A 23 -5.22 -5.00 -18.97
C GLU A 23 -4.59 -5.05 -17.57
N ARG A 24 -4.86 -6.09 -16.76
CA ARG A 24 -4.28 -6.24 -15.42
C ARG A 24 -2.79 -6.56 -15.44
N GLU A 25 -2.35 -7.36 -16.41
CA GLU A 25 -0.95 -7.78 -16.57
C GLU A 25 0.00 -6.58 -16.74
N PHE A 26 -0.41 -5.55 -17.49
CA PHE A 26 0.41 -4.35 -17.69
C PHE A 26 0.29 -3.29 -16.58
N GLU A 27 -0.58 -3.51 -15.59
CA GLU A 27 -0.59 -2.69 -14.37
C GLU A 27 0.69 -2.91 -13.55
N SER A 28 1.15 -4.18 -13.41
CA SER A 28 2.40 -4.52 -12.71
C SER A 28 3.65 -4.44 -13.60
N ALA A 29 3.49 -4.42 -14.93
CA ALA A 29 4.58 -4.30 -15.89
C ALA A 29 5.34 -2.96 -15.80
N GLN A 30 6.64 -3.02 -16.08
CA GLN A 30 7.56 -1.91 -15.94
C GLN A 30 8.47 -1.77 -17.14
N ILE A 31 8.72 -0.52 -17.51
CA ILE A 31 9.74 -0.12 -18.44
C ILE A 31 10.44 1.10 -17.83
N VAL A 32 11.74 1.00 -17.63
CA VAL A 32 12.54 2.02 -16.95
C VAL A 32 13.70 2.41 -17.85
N LEU A 33 13.87 3.72 -18.04
CA LEU A 33 15.00 4.29 -18.77
C LEU A 33 15.99 4.88 -17.79
N PHE A 34 17.27 4.56 -17.97
CA PHE A 34 18.36 5.18 -17.23
C PHE A 34 19.62 5.22 -18.11
N TYR A 35 20.69 5.83 -17.61
CA TYR A 35 21.90 6.06 -18.38
C TYR A 35 22.99 5.03 -18.03
N SER A 36 23.99 4.83 -18.89
CA SER A 36 25.12 3.97 -18.59
C SER A 36 26.35 4.46 -19.36
N PRO A 37 27.44 4.86 -18.69
CA PRO A 37 28.69 5.22 -19.36
C PRO A 37 29.22 4.10 -20.29
N LEU A 38 29.87 4.46 -21.40
CA LEU A 38 30.56 3.50 -22.27
C LEU A 38 31.95 3.16 -21.70
N GLY A 39 32.24 1.87 -21.52
CA GLY A 39 33.47 1.40 -20.87
C GLY A 39 34.77 1.56 -21.66
N GLU A 40 34.75 1.79 -22.99
CA GLU A 40 35.98 1.72 -23.82
C GLU A 40 36.30 2.94 -24.70
N SER A 41 35.45 3.98 -24.77
CA SER A 41 35.66 5.08 -25.74
C SER A 41 36.26 6.36 -25.13
N ARG A 42 37.36 6.86 -25.73
CA ARG A 42 38.03 8.13 -25.36
C ARG A 42 37.27 9.41 -25.76
N ALA A 43 36.21 9.25 -26.53
CA ALA A 43 35.20 10.26 -26.75
C ALA A 43 33.87 9.51 -26.67
N ILE A 44 32.93 9.88 -25.81
CA ILE A 44 31.47 9.70 -25.97
C ILE A 44 30.80 9.77 -24.57
N ARG A 45 29.79 10.64 -24.49
CA ARG A 45 28.72 10.68 -23.50
C ARG A 45 27.93 9.37 -23.63
N GLY A 46 27.79 8.57 -22.57
CA GLY A 46 27.31 7.17 -22.50
C GLY A 46 25.98 6.84 -23.20
N GLN A 47 25.33 5.74 -22.83
CA GLN A 47 24.16 5.21 -23.55
C GLN A 47 22.91 5.12 -22.69
N ILE A 48 21.74 5.17 -23.31
CA ILE A 48 20.47 4.87 -22.68
C ILE A 48 20.34 3.36 -22.50
N VAL A 49 19.84 2.94 -21.35
CA VAL A 49 19.51 1.56 -21.01
C VAL A 49 18.01 1.45 -20.81
N ILE A 50 17.42 0.39 -21.36
CA ILE A 50 16.02 0.04 -21.12
C ILE A 50 16.02 -1.18 -20.21
N TYR A 51 15.44 -1.05 -19.02
CA TYR A 51 15.07 -2.17 -18.15
C TYR A 51 13.58 -2.48 -18.33
N TRP A 52 13.22 -3.75 -18.31
CA TRP A 52 11.84 -4.21 -18.38
C TRP A 52 11.56 -5.29 -17.34
N PHE A 53 10.31 -5.34 -16.90
CA PHE A 53 9.77 -6.41 -16.05
C PHE A 53 8.26 -6.60 -16.33
N VAL A 54 7.79 -7.84 -16.43
CA VAL A 54 6.37 -8.20 -16.50
C VAL A 54 6.16 -9.56 -15.83
N GLU A 55 5.07 -9.76 -15.09
CA GLU A 55 4.81 -11.03 -14.40
C GLU A 55 4.44 -12.15 -15.38
N GLU A 56 3.54 -11.89 -16.33
CA GLU A 56 3.12 -12.88 -17.34
C GLU A 56 3.75 -12.60 -18.71
N PHE A 57 5.00 -13.02 -18.89
CA PHE A 57 5.71 -12.78 -20.14
C PHE A 57 5.06 -13.44 -21.37
N VAL A 58 4.76 -12.64 -22.40
CA VAL A 58 4.28 -13.13 -23.70
C VAL A 58 5.37 -12.99 -24.75
N LYS A 59 5.73 -14.13 -25.37
CA LYS A 59 6.69 -14.16 -26.47
C LYS A 59 6.12 -13.47 -27.70
N GLY A 60 6.83 -12.46 -28.21
CA GLY A 60 6.42 -11.68 -29.38
C GLY A 60 6.34 -10.18 -29.11
N ASP A 61 6.28 -9.79 -27.83
CA ASP A 61 6.37 -8.40 -27.40
C ASP A 61 7.70 -7.76 -27.86
N PHE A 62 7.68 -6.44 -28.08
CA PHE A 62 8.90 -5.68 -28.39
C PHE A 62 8.94 -4.34 -27.66
N LEU A 63 10.16 -3.91 -27.36
CA LEU A 63 10.48 -2.61 -26.79
C LEU A 63 10.98 -1.68 -27.89
N ALA A 64 10.63 -0.40 -27.80
CA ALA A 64 11.11 0.65 -28.68
C ALA A 64 11.58 1.86 -27.88
N LEU A 65 12.60 2.55 -28.37
CA LEU A 65 13.05 3.85 -27.87
C LEU A 65 12.77 4.92 -28.92
N TYR A 66 12.09 5.97 -28.50
CA TYR A 66 11.78 7.14 -29.32
C TYR A 66 12.42 8.41 -28.75
N TYR A 67 12.52 9.44 -29.58
CA TYR A 67 12.80 10.80 -29.15
C TYR A 67 11.71 11.77 -29.66
N ASN A 68 11.27 12.70 -28.82
CA ASN A 68 10.20 13.70 -29.09
C ASN A 68 8.85 13.09 -29.55
N SER A 69 8.16 12.42 -28.64
CA SER A 69 6.74 12.00 -28.80
C SER A 69 6.40 11.23 -30.10
N GLU A 70 7.15 10.16 -30.37
CA GLU A 70 6.94 9.15 -31.44
C GLU A 70 7.48 9.47 -32.84
N ASP A 71 8.06 10.65 -33.10
CA ASP A 71 8.48 11.03 -34.46
C ASP A 71 9.79 10.36 -34.95
N GLU A 72 10.67 9.93 -34.04
CA GLU A 72 11.94 9.27 -34.39
C GLU A 72 12.16 7.98 -33.60
N LEU A 73 12.05 6.83 -34.28
CA LEU A 73 12.41 5.52 -33.73
C LEU A 73 13.94 5.36 -33.72
N LEU A 74 14.53 5.24 -32.53
CA LEU A 74 15.97 5.17 -32.34
C LEU A 74 16.49 3.74 -32.14
N PHE A 75 15.69 2.89 -31.48
CA PHE A 75 16.11 1.54 -31.11
C PHE A 75 14.90 0.63 -30.92
N THR A 76 15.05 -0.65 -31.26
CA THR A 76 14.07 -1.69 -30.92
C THR A 76 14.77 -2.91 -30.34
N TYR A 77 14.07 -3.63 -29.47
CA TYR A 77 14.54 -4.87 -28.90
C TYR A 77 13.39 -5.83 -28.65
N GLN A 78 13.65 -7.12 -28.80
CA GLN A 78 12.66 -8.15 -28.52
C GLN A 78 13.05 -8.87 -27.22
N PRO A 79 12.34 -8.63 -26.09
CA PRO A 79 12.57 -9.33 -24.84
C PRO A 79 12.50 -10.86 -25.02
N ALA A 80 13.40 -11.57 -24.35
CA ALA A 80 13.44 -13.02 -24.34
C ALA A 80 12.80 -13.63 -23.08
N GLU A 81 12.73 -12.84 -22.01
CA GLU A 81 12.34 -13.26 -20.67
C GLU A 81 11.49 -12.18 -20.00
N MET A 82 10.86 -12.55 -18.89
CA MET A 82 9.97 -11.70 -18.09
C MET A 82 10.63 -10.44 -17.55
N SER A 83 11.94 -10.49 -17.32
CA SER A 83 12.74 -9.37 -16.86
C SER A 83 14.07 -9.31 -17.61
N GLY A 84 14.63 -8.11 -17.70
CA GLY A 84 15.98 -7.92 -18.19
C GLY A 84 16.27 -6.48 -18.54
N TYR A 85 17.46 -6.26 -19.11
CA TYR A 85 17.85 -4.94 -19.58
C TYR A 85 18.59 -5.03 -20.91
N VAL A 86 18.56 -3.93 -21.66
CA VAL A 86 19.29 -3.78 -22.92
C VAL A 86 19.98 -2.42 -23.00
N LYS A 87 21.26 -2.47 -23.34
CA LYS A 87 22.11 -1.31 -23.62
C LYS A 87 21.89 -0.89 -25.08
N THR A 88 21.31 0.28 -25.31
CA THR A 88 20.79 0.66 -26.64
C THR A 88 21.86 1.14 -27.61
N GLY A 89 23.04 1.55 -27.11
CA GLY A 89 24.03 2.27 -27.89
C GLY A 89 23.63 3.72 -28.26
N VAL A 90 22.43 4.17 -27.88
CA VAL A 90 21.94 5.52 -28.14
C VAL A 90 22.47 6.47 -27.07
N SER A 91 23.24 7.46 -27.49
CA SER A 91 23.72 8.51 -26.59
C SER A 91 22.67 9.61 -26.40
N PRO A 92 22.42 10.09 -25.17
CA PRO A 92 21.50 11.19 -24.94
C PRO A 92 22.03 12.50 -25.52
N SER A 93 21.12 13.37 -25.97
CA SER A 93 21.43 14.66 -26.58
C SER A 93 22.18 15.60 -25.63
N LYS A 94 22.74 16.70 -26.14
CA LYS A 94 23.40 17.69 -25.27
C LYS A 94 22.43 18.33 -24.27
N GLU A 95 21.15 18.44 -24.63
CA GLU A 95 20.09 19.07 -23.82
C GLU A 95 19.83 18.29 -22.52
N TYR A 96 20.00 16.97 -22.52
CA TYR A 96 19.98 16.15 -21.29
C TYR A 96 21.01 16.62 -20.25
N TYR A 97 22.18 17.07 -20.70
CA TYR A 97 23.27 17.55 -19.84
C TYR A 97 23.18 19.05 -19.54
N SER A 98 22.17 19.72 -20.09
CA SER A 98 21.96 21.16 -19.93
C SER A 98 20.50 21.46 -19.63
N MET A 99 19.76 20.52 -19.05
CA MET A 99 18.40 20.79 -18.58
C MET A 99 18.53 21.93 -17.58
N ASP A 100 17.98 23.09 -17.95
CA ASP A 100 17.89 24.24 -17.07
C ASP A 100 17.31 23.77 -15.73
N SER A 101 17.81 24.33 -14.64
CA SER A 101 17.52 24.02 -13.23
C SER A 101 16.05 24.23 -12.85
N THR A 102 15.12 23.59 -13.56
CA THR A 102 13.72 23.60 -13.21
C THR A 102 13.56 22.59 -12.08
N TYR A 103 13.16 23.08 -10.92
CA TYR A 103 12.89 22.27 -9.73
C TYR A 103 11.54 21.54 -9.81
N VAL A 104 11.18 21.11 -11.02
CA VAL A 104 9.99 20.32 -11.36
C VAL A 104 10.37 19.20 -12.32
N GLU A 105 9.72 18.04 -12.21
CA GLU A 105 9.91 16.88 -13.08
C GLU A 105 9.88 17.25 -14.57
N GLN A 106 10.90 16.79 -15.32
CA GLN A 106 10.98 16.99 -16.76
C GLN A 106 11.34 15.71 -17.50
N CYS A 107 10.53 15.37 -18.50
CA CYS A 107 10.86 14.36 -19.49
C CYS A 107 11.93 14.89 -20.45
N THR A 108 12.99 14.11 -20.66
CA THR A 108 14.15 14.49 -21.50
C THR A 108 13.86 14.38 -23.00
N GLY A 109 12.67 13.92 -23.38
CA GLY A 109 12.26 13.60 -24.75
C GLY A 109 12.47 12.14 -25.14
N TYR A 110 13.29 11.38 -24.39
CA TYR A 110 13.49 9.94 -24.64
C TYR A 110 12.40 9.10 -24.01
N ILE A 111 11.67 8.34 -24.84
CA ILE A 111 10.52 7.54 -24.41
C ILE A 111 10.76 6.07 -24.75
N GLY A 112 10.75 5.23 -23.73
CA GLY A 112 10.72 3.77 -23.85
C GLY A 112 9.27 3.33 -23.96
N ALA A 113 8.97 2.47 -24.92
CA ALA A 113 7.62 1.98 -25.18
C ALA A 113 7.63 0.46 -25.32
N TRP A 114 6.64 -0.19 -24.69
CA TRP A 114 6.40 -1.63 -24.74
C TRP A 114 5.17 -1.91 -25.58
N PHE A 115 5.34 -2.73 -26.62
CA PHE A 115 4.28 -3.12 -27.53
C PHE A 115 3.95 -4.61 -27.42
N ARG A 116 2.65 -4.91 -27.54
CA ARG A 116 2.13 -6.27 -27.73
C ARG A 116 1.17 -6.26 -28.92
N ASN A 117 1.38 -7.15 -29.89
CA ASN A 117 0.57 -7.21 -31.12
C ASN A 117 0.39 -5.83 -31.78
N ASP A 118 1.50 -5.09 -31.93
CA ASP A 118 1.56 -3.72 -32.48
C ASP A 118 0.76 -2.66 -31.70
N THR A 119 0.26 -2.97 -30.50
CA THR A 119 -0.45 -2.05 -29.63
C THR A 119 0.47 -1.58 -28.51
N LEU A 120 0.57 -0.26 -28.31
CA LEU A 120 1.28 0.32 -27.16
C LEU A 120 0.59 -0.11 -25.87
N ARG A 121 1.34 -0.76 -24.96
CA ARG A 121 0.83 -1.25 -23.67
C ARG A 121 1.33 -0.43 -22.50
N LYS A 122 2.60 -0.01 -22.55
CA LYS A 122 3.24 0.77 -21.50
C LYS A 122 4.28 1.69 -22.13
N SER A 123 4.49 2.86 -21.54
CA SER A 123 5.62 3.72 -21.86
C SER A 123 6.18 4.36 -20.60
N SER A 124 7.44 4.79 -20.69
CA SER A 124 8.14 5.55 -19.66
C SER A 124 9.08 6.55 -20.31
N CYS A 125 9.24 7.71 -19.70
CA CYS A 125 10.19 8.71 -20.15
C CYS A 125 11.42 8.72 -19.23
N LEU A 126 12.60 8.85 -19.83
CA LEU A 126 13.80 9.22 -19.08
C LEU A 126 13.61 10.64 -18.55
N SER A 127 13.51 10.81 -17.23
CA SER A 127 13.09 12.06 -16.61
C SER A 127 14.00 12.47 -15.44
N THR A 128 14.01 13.78 -15.12
CA THR A 128 14.52 14.29 -13.83
C THR A 128 13.41 14.19 -12.77
N HIS A 129 13.77 14.14 -11.49
CA HIS A 129 12.82 13.98 -10.38
C HIS A 129 13.09 14.94 -9.20
N PRO A 130 13.17 16.26 -9.42
CA PRO A 130 13.51 17.21 -8.37
C PRO A 130 12.39 17.41 -7.33
N ASP A 131 11.14 17.04 -7.60
CA ASP A 131 9.98 17.30 -6.75
C ASP A 131 9.11 16.07 -6.48
N TRP A 132 9.64 14.85 -6.65
CA TRP A 132 8.83 13.64 -6.59
C TRP A 132 8.15 13.41 -5.22
N MET A 133 8.78 13.77 -4.10
CA MET A 133 8.14 13.59 -2.79
C MET A 133 6.95 14.55 -2.63
N ASN A 134 7.12 15.82 -3.04
CA ASN A 134 6.09 16.84 -2.98
C ASN A 134 4.97 16.61 -4.01
N LYS A 135 5.30 16.19 -5.23
CA LYS A 135 4.32 15.83 -6.26
C LYS A 135 3.37 14.72 -5.80
N HIS A 136 3.86 13.81 -4.97
CA HIS A 136 3.09 12.72 -4.37
C HIS A 136 2.82 12.93 -2.88
N GLN A 137 2.82 14.19 -2.41
CA GLN A 137 2.68 14.52 -0.99
C GLN A 137 1.43 13.91 -0.36
N ASP A 138 0.30 13.92 -1.07
CA ASP A 138 -0.95 13.33 -0.62
C ASP A 138 -0.79 11.83 -0.35
N ILE A 139 -0.10 11.10 -1.21
CA ILE A 139 0.11 9.65 -1.05
C ILE A 139 1.14 9.37 0.06
N LEU A 140 2.18 10.19 0.14
CA LEU A 140 3.35 9.91 0.98
C LEU A 140 3.26 10.48 2.40
N MET A 141 2.40 11.46 2.67
CA MET A 141 2.39 12.20 3.96
C MET A 141 2.21 11.33 5.20
N ASN A 142 1.54 10.19 5.10
CA ASN A 142 1.33 9.29 6.24
C ASN A 142 2.46 8.26 6.41
N MET A 143 3.40 8.20 5.47
CA MET A 143 4.57 7.34 5.59
C MET A 143 5.58 7.96 6.54
N THR A 144 6.32 7.12 7.23
CA THR A 144 7.52 7.48 7.98
C THR A 144 8.77 7.33 7.11
N LEU A 145 9.88 7.97 7.51
CA LEU A 145 11.17 7.80 6.81
C LEU A 145 11.68 6.35 6.79
N ARG A 146 11.18 5.49 7.69
CA ARG A 146 11.54 4.06 7.75
C ARG A 146 10.78 3.24 6.72
N GLU A 147 9.58 3.67 6.35
CA GLU A 147 8.73 3.00 5.37
C GLU A 147 9.06 3.43 3.94
N LEU A 148 9.77 4.54 3.77
CA LEU A 148 10.23 5.00 2.46
C LEU A 148 11.41 4.17 1.93
N PHE A 149 11.35 3.85 0.64
CA PHE A 149 12.48 3.51 -0.19
C PHE A 149 13.13 4.82 -0.67
N ILE A 150 14.32 5.14 -0.16
CA ILE A 150 15.03 6.40 -0.42
C ILE A 150 16.24 6.11 -1.33
N PRO A 151 16.25 6.63 -2.57
CA PRO A 151 17.43 6.51 -3.43
C PRO A 151 18.55 7.41 -2.88
N GLY A 152 19.74 6.83 -2.77
CA GLY A 152 20.92 7.47 -2.19
C GLY A 152 22.16 7.32 -3.07
N THR A 153 23.20 8.09 -2.75
CA THR A 153 24.51 7.96 -3.38
C THR A 153 25.58 7.63 -2.35
N HIS A 154 26.48 6.70 -2.70
CA HIS A 154 27.65 6.38 -1.89
C HIS A 154 28.74 7.43 -2.13
N SER A 155 29.35 7.91 -1.05
CA SER A 155 30.36 8.99 -1.08
C SER A 155 29.92 10.17 -1.95
N SER A 156 28.73 10.70 -1.74
CA SER A 156 28.04 11.63 -2.67
C SER A 156 28.87 12.83 -3.11
N GLY A 157 29.69 13.38 -2.20
CA GLY A 157 30.57 14.52 -2.48
C GLY A 157 31.86 14.18 -3.24
N SER A 158 32.10 12.91 -3.58
CA SER A 158 33.26 12.45 -4.33
C SER A 158 32.94 12.41 -5.82
N TYR A 159 32.51 13.55 -6.37
CA TYR A 159 32.12 13.71 -7.77
C TYR A 159 33.17 14.47 -8.59
N SER A 160 33.19 14.20 -9.90
CA SER A 160 33.95 14.97 -10.89
C SER A 160 33.26 14.94 -12.25
N GLU A 161 33.09 16.11 -12.84
CA GLU A 161 32.59 16.29 -14.21
C GLU A 161 33.72 16.26 -15.26
N GLU A 162 34.98 16.20 -14.81
CA GLU A 162 36.15 16.21 -15.70
C GLU A 162 36.30 14.88 -16.45
N LEU A 163 36.39 14.97 -17.78
CA LEU A 163 36.62 13.82 -18.66
C LEU A 163 37.79 14.07 -19.62
N PRO A 164 38.68 13.07 -19.85
CA PRO A 164 38.70 11.73 -19.23
C PRO A 164 39.22 11.76 -17.78
N PRO A 165 38.80 10.81 -16.93
CA PRO A 165 39.26 10.77 -15.55
C PRO A 165 40.77 10.48 -15.46
N THR A 166 41.44 11.13 -14.52
CA THR A 166 42.81 10.79 -14.14
C THR A 166 42.89 9.39 -13.54
N ILE A 167 44.11 8.82 -13.46
CA ILE A 167 44.33 7.51 -12.84
C ILE A 167 43.83 7.44 -11.39
N ILE A 168 43.93 8.55 -10.64
CA ILE A 168 43.45 8.64 -9.26
C ILE A 168 41.92 8.68 -9.27
N GLN A 169 41.31 9.53 -10.13
CA GLN A 169 39.86 9.65 -10.23
C GLN A 169 39.16 8.33 -10.60
N ARG A 170 39.83 7.40 -11.30
CA ARG A 170 39.29 6.03 -11.57
C ARG A 170 38.93 5.24 -10.30
N TYR A 171 39.53 5.58 -9.16
CA TYR A 171 39.39 4.86 -7.88
C TYR A 171 38.92 5.74 -6.72
N THR A 172 38.79 7.06 -6.92
CA THR A 172 38.35 8.00 -5.87
C THR A 172 37.04 8.70 -6.19
N ILE A 173 36.62 8.75 -7.46
CA ILE A 173 35.36 9.34 -7.87
C ILE A 173 34.28 8.26 -7.89
N THR A 174 33.18 8.53 -7.20
CA THR A 174 32.02 7.64 -7.08
C THR A 174 30.78 8.19 -7.76
N GLN A 175 30.76 9.48 -8.14
CA GLN A 175 29.64 10.12 -8.81
C GLN A 175 30.13 11.00 -9.98
N GLU A 176 29.32 11.19 -11.02
CA GLU A 176 29.64 12.16 -12.10
C GLU A 176 29.06 13.54 -11.84
N LYS A 177 27.93 13.57 -11.14
CA LYS A 177 27.06 14.72 -10.97
C LYS A 177 27.39 15.48 -9.70
N SER A 178 27.25 16.80 -9.75
CA SER A 178 27.26 17.66 -8.56
C SER A 178 26.20 17.22 -7.53
N ILE A 179 26.26 17.76 -6.31
CA ILE A 179 25.24 17.43 -5.30
C ILE A 179 23.88 17.92 -5.76
N LEU A 180 23.81 19.10 -6.37
CA LEU A 180 22.58 19.65 -6.91
C LEU A 180 21.99 18.74 -7.99
N ASP A 181 22.81 18.27 -8.94
CA ASP A 181 22.34 17.41 -10.02
C ASP A 181 21.92 16.01 -9.54
N GLN A 182 22.58 15.47 -8.50
CA GLN A 182 22.14 14.23 -7.84
C GLN A 182 20.74 14.42 -7.26
N LEU A 183 20.48 15.54 -6.55
CA LEU A 183 19.18 15.86 -5.97
C LEU A 183 18.11 16.10 -7.06
N ILE A 184 18.43 16.83 -8.13
CA ILE A 184 17.55 17.02 -9.30
C ILE A 184 17.22 15.68 -9.97
N SER A 185 18.17 14.73 -9.98
CA SER A 185 17.94 13.38 -10.52
C SER A 185 17.08 12.50 -9.62
N GLY A 186 16.68 12.96 -8.44
CA GLY A 186 15.77 12.26 -7.52
C GLY A 186 16.42 11.66 -6.27
N ILE A 187 17.74 11.80 -6.09
CA ILE A 187 18.44 11.35 -4.88
C ILE A 187 17.96 12.14 -3.66
N ARG A 188 17.76 11.46 -2.52
CA ARG A 188 17.32 12.09 -1.26
C ARG A 188 18.16 11.68 -0.05
N TYR A 189 19.13 10.78 -0.22
CA TYR A 189 20.14 10.46 0.78
C TYR A 189 21.56 10.74 0.26
N LEU A 190 22.31 11.56 1.00
CA LEU A 190 23.69 11.92 0.69
C LEU A 190 24.65 11.35 1.76
N ASP A 191 25.58 10.50 1.35
CA ASP A 191 26.67 9.98 2.19
C ASP A 191 27.93 10.86 2.03
N LEU A 192 28.14 11.79 2.98
CA LEU A 192 29.25 12.74 2.96
C LEU A 192 30.36 12.36 3.94
N ARG A 193 31.61 12.62 3.55
CA ARG A 193 32.82 12.22 4.28
C ARG A 193 33.74 13.41 4.52
N PRO A 194 33.56 14.13 5.64
CA PRO A 194 34.30 15.37 5.89
C PRO A 194 35.77 15.14 6.22
N CYS A 195 36.63 16.02 5.76
CA CYS A 195 38.04 16.07 6.15
C CYS A 195 38.51 17.52 6.29
N ILE A 196 39.64 17.71 6.99
CA ILE A 196 40.31 19.01 7.10
C ILE A 196 41.62 18.96 6.31
N ILE A 197 41.76 19.84 5.33
CA ILE A 197 42.95 19.99 4.49
C ILE A 197 43.29 21.47 4.48
N ASP A 198 44.53 21.80 4.86
CA ASP A 198 45.05 23.17 4.92
C ASP A 198 44.11 24.13 5.67
N ASP A 199 43.62 23.68 6.84
CA ASP A 199 42.66 24.38 7.71
C ASP A 199 41.26 24.67 7.10
N GLU A 200 40.93 24.04 5.96
CA GLU A 200 39.63 24.13 5.30
C GLU A 200 38.87 22.80 5.33
N TYR A 201 37.54 22.87 5.29
CA TYR A 201 36.67 21.69 5.23
C TYR A 201 36.47 21.21 3.79
N TRP A 202 36.73 19.93 3.58
CA TRP A 202 36.60 19.24 2.29
C TRP A 202 35.78 17.97 2.45
N ASN A 203 35.11 17.54 1.38
CA ASN A 203 34.66 16.17 1.27
C ASN A 203 35.79 15.31 0.69
N CYS A 204 36.04 14.17 1.31
CA CYS A 204 37.14 13.29 0.98
C CYS A 204 36.69 11.91 0.49
N HIS A 205 37.56 11.28 -0.29
CA HIS A 205 37.55 9.84 -0.52
C HIS A 205 38.89 9.26 -0.04
N GLY A 206 38.90 8.56 1.09
CA GLY A 206 40.14 8.27 1.80
C GLY A 206 40.82 9.57 2.25
N GLU A 207 42.13 9.73 2.01
CA GLU A 207 42.88 10.93 2.41
C GLU A 207 42.85 12.07 1.37
N TYR A 208 42.20 11.86 0.22
CA TYR A 208 42.15 12.81 -0.89
C TYR A 208 40.95 13.73 -0.78
N GLY A 209 41.20 15.04 -0.70
CA GLY A 209 40.16 16.06 -0.84
C GLY A 209 39.64 16.10 -2.28
N ILE A 210 38.33 15.98 -2.43
CA ILE A 210 37.68 15.95 -3.75
C ILE A 210 36.93 17.26 -4.01
N GLN A 211 36.05 17.67 -3.09
CA GLN A 211 35.26 18.88 -3.24
C GLN A 211 35.30 19.74 -1.97
N PRO A 212 35.39 21.09 -2.08
CA PRO A 212 35.22 21.98 -0.93
C PRO A 212 33.83 21.83 -0.32
N PHE A 213 33.73 21.79 1.02
CA PHE A 213 32.44 21.61 1.68
C PHE A 213 31.47 22.77 1.47
N GLY A 214 32.00 23.99 1.26
CA GLY A 214 31.19 25.17 0.94
C GLY A 214 30.32 24.95 -0.30
N LYS A 215 30.88 24.39 -1.38
CA LYS A 215 30.13 24.10 -2.62
C LYS A 215 29.02 23.08 -2.38
N ILE A 216 29.26 22.05 -1.56
CA ILE A 216 28.26 21.05 -1.20
C ILE A 216 27.09 21.69 -0.43
N ILE A 217 27.39 22.63 0.48
CA ILE A 217 26.37 23.36 1.24
C ILE A 217 25.54 24.24 0.30
N ASP A 218 26.19 24.96 -0.61
CA ASP A 218 25.53 25.83 -1.59
C ASP A 218 24.55 25.01 -2.45
N ASP A 219 24.98 23.85 -2.96
CA ASP A 219 24.15 22.94 -3.76
C ASP A 219 22.92 22.44 -2.97
N ILE A 220 23.10 22.07 -1.70
CA ILE A 220 22.02 21.61 -0.82
C ILE A 220 21.01 22.75 -0.57
N LEU A 221 21.50 23.95 -0.27
CA LEU A 221 20.64 25.11 0.00
C LEU A 221 19.88 25.54 -1.25
N GLU A 222 20.54 25.55 -2.40
CA GLU A 222 19.90 25.85 -3.68
C GLU A 222 18.74 24.90 -3.95
N PHE A 223 18.92 23.60 -3.72
CA PHE A 223 17.85 22.62 -3.86
C PHE A 223 16.73 22.83 -2.84
N ILE A 224 17.07 23.00 -1.55
CA ILE A 224 16.09 23.13 -0.47
C ILE A 224 15.28 24.41 -0.59
N ILE A 225 15.85 25.52 -1.03
CA ILE A 225 15.13 26.79 -1.16
C ILE A 225 14.09 26.73 -2.30
N ASN A 226 14.39 25.99 -3.36
CA ASN A 226 13.56 25.96 -4.56
C ASN A 226 12.60 24.75 -4.65
N THR A 227 12.63 23.82 -3.70
CA THR A 227 11.77 22.64 -3.68
C THR A 227 10.99 22.52 -2.37
N ASN A 228 10.08 21.55 -2.29
CA ASN A 228 9.47 21.11 -1.03
C ASN A 228 9.89 19.70 -0.61
N GLU A 229 11.11 19.32 -0.99
CA GLU A 229 11.63 17.97 -0.77
C GLU A 229 12.35 17.84 0.57
N ILE A 230 12.37 16.60 1.08
CA ILE A 230 13.06 16.22 2.31
C ILE A 230 14.38 15.51 1.94
N ILE A 231 15.49 15.97 2.49
CA ILE A 231 16.81 15.35 2.26
C ILE A 231 17.40 14.82 3.56
N ILE A 232 18.13 13.72 3.45
CA ILE A 232 18.91 13.15 4.53
C ILE A 232 20.39 13.29 4.21
N VAL A 233 21.12 14.02 5.04
CA VAL A 233 22.56 14.23 4.93
C VAL A 233 23.25 13.40 6.02
N GLY A 234 23.93 12.33 5.62
CA GLY A 234 24.70 11.48 6.50
C GLY A 234 26.17 11.89 6.51
N PHE A 235 26.73 12.14 7.70
CA PHE A 235 28.18 12.36 7.86
C PHE A 235 28.86 11.13 8.44
N LYS A 236 29.91 10.64 7.78
CA LYS A 236 30.64 9.43 8.22
C LYS A 236 32.15 9.49 7.94
N GLU A 237 32.87 8.59 8.60
CA GLU A 237 34.30 8.21 8.46
C GLU A 237 35.33 9.25 8.86
N PHE A 238 35.11 10.53 8.58
CA PHE A 238 36.02 11.62 8.95
C PHE A 238 37.51 11.30 8.70
N PRO A 239 37.90 10.98 7.45
CA PRO A 239 39.14 10.26 7.17
C PRO A 239 40.43 11.03 7.46
N ARG A 240 40.40 12.37 7.53
CA ARG A 240 41.59 13.21 7.74
C ARG A 240 41.26 14.48 8.49
N GLY A 241 42.14 14.90 9.41
CA GLY A 241 42.08 16.21 10.07
C GLY A 241 41.18 16.30 11.31
N PHE A 242 40.36 15.30 11.57
CA PHE A 242 39.47 15.23 12.74
C PHE A 242 40.10 14.40 13.86
N TYR A 243 41.00 15.01 14.65
CA TYR A 243 41.76 14.31 15.69
C TYR A 243 41.27 14.58 17.12
N THR A 244 40.46 15.63 17.31
CA THR A 244 39.97 16.05 18.62
C THR A 244 38.46 16.29 18.60
N ASN A 245 37.79 16.12 19.74
CA ASN A 245 36.37 16.45 19.90
C ASN A 245 36.07 17.89 19.46
N LYS A 246 37.00 18.82 19.70
CA LYS A 246 36.88 20.20 19.23
C LYS A 246 36.75 20.29 17.69
N ASN A 247 37.49 19.49 16.92
CA ASN A 247 37.37 19.51 15.45
C ASN A 247 35.97 19.06 15.00
N TYR A 248 35.42 18.04 15.65
CA TYR A 248 34.07 17.56 15.39
C TYR A 248 33.01 18.59 15.78
N ASP A 249 33.14 19.20 16.95
CA ASP A 249 32.24 20.25 17.44
C ASP A 249 32.26 21.48 16.52
N ASP A 250 33.45 21.95 16.14
CA ASP A 250 33.63 23.10 15.26
C ASP A 250 33.03 22.82 13.87
N PHE A 251 33.16 21.59 13.35
CA PHE A 251 32.53 21.18 12.09
C PHE A 251 31.00 21.14 12.19
N LEU A 252 30.45 20.60 13.27
CA LEU A 252 29.00 20.59 13.47
C LEU A 252 28.44 22.02 13.54
N ILE A 253 29.10 22.91 14.27
CA ILE A 253 28.75 24.34 14.32
C ILE A 253 28.84 24.96 12.92
N TYR A 254 29.89 24.64 12.16
CA TYR A 254 30.04 25.09 10.78
C TYR A 254 28.86 24.61 9.91
N ILE A 255 28.50 23.33 9.97
CA ILE A 255 27.40 22.77 9.17
C ILE A 255 26.05 23.36 9.58
N THR A 256 25.68 23.34 10.86
CA THR A 256 24.36 23.81 11.31
C THR A 256 24.18 25.30 11.07
N LYS A 257 25.24 26.09 11.20
CA LYS A 257 25.23 27.52 10.89
C LYS A 257 25.07 27.78 9.39
N ASN A 258 25.85 27.11 8.54
CA ASN A 258 25.85 27.41 7.11
C ASN A 258 24.64 26.81 6.38
N LEU A 259 24.16 25.62 6.78
CA LEU A 259 22.86 25.10 6.30
C LEU A 259 21.67 25.88 6.89
N GLY A 260 21.88 26.64 7.96
CA GLY A 260 20.86 27.43 8.66
C GLY A 260 19.90 26.56 9.46
N SER A 261 19.94 26.64 10.80
CA SER A 261 19.13 25.82 11.72
C SER A 261 17.62 25.81 11.45
N HIS A 262 17.07 26.84 10.82
CA HIS A 262 15.67 26.90 10.36
C HIS A 262 15.31 25.94 9.21
N HIS A 263 16.29 25.34 8.52
CA HIS A 263 16.07 24.31 7.50
C HIS A 263 16.24 22.90 8.06
N ILE A 264 16.83 22.75 9.26
CA ILE A 264 17.22 21.47 9.84
C ILE A 264 16.09 20.92 10.71
N PHE A 265 15.57 19.76 10.35
CA PHE A 265 14.53 19.08 11.11
C PHE A 265 15.12 18.43 12.36
N PRO A 266 14.65 18.80 13.57
CA PRO A 266 15.20 18.29 14.81
C PRO A 266 14.94 16.79 14.99
N TYR A 267 15.74 16.13 15.84
CA TYR A 267 15.46 14.76 16.24
C TYR A 267 14.13 14.72 17.01
N PRO A 268 13.18 13.87 16.61
CA PRO A 268 11.85 13.94 17.17
C PRO A 268 11.74 13.25 18.53
N ILE A 269 10.90 13.81 19.40
CA ILE A 269 10.53 13.21 20.69
C ILE A 269 9.66 11.96 20.45
N SER A 270 8.79 12.00 19.43
CA SER A 270 7.95 10.86 19.01
C SER A 270 8.71 9.96 18.02
N LYS A 271 8.50 8.65 18.12
CA LYS A 271 9.15 7.65 17.25
C LYS A 271 8.43 7.44 15.91
N ASN A 272 7.19 7.90 15.77
CA ASN A 272 6.36 7.74 14.57
C ASN A 272 6.12 9.10 13.88
N ILE A 273 7.21 9.78 13.53
CA ILE A 273 7.13 10.99 12.71
C ILE A 273 6.86 10.60 11.26
N THR A 274 5.79 11.16 10.72
CA THR A 274 5.39 11.02 9.33
C THR A 274 6.05 12.10 8.47
N LEU A 275 6.06 11.93 7.14
CA LEU A 275 6.52 12.99 6.23
C LEU A 275 5.62 14.23 6.31
N GLY A 276 4.33 14.05 6.59
CA GLY A 276 3.36 15.12 6.84
C GLY A 276 3.83 16.05 7.95
N ASP A 277 4.31 15.49 9.06
CA ASP A 277 4.86 16.25 10.18
C ASP A 277 6.11 17.05 9.77
N VAL A 278 7.01 16.43 8.98
CA VAL A 278 8.23 17.09 8.48
C VAL A 278 7.89 18.26 7.56
N TRP A 279 6.94 18.07 6.64
CA TRP A 279 6.45 19.15 5.77
C TRP A 279 5.77 20.27 6.55
N GLN A 280 4.96 19.94 7.56
CA GLN A 280 4.26 20.92 8.38
C GLN A 280 5.22 21.83 9.15
N GLU A 281 6.33 21.28 9.66
CA GLU A 281 7.38 22.05 10.33
C GLU A 281 8.18 22.95 9.37
N GLY A 282 8.17 22.65 8.06
CA GLY A 282 8.89 23.40 7.04
C GLY A 282 10.42 23.27 7.11
N LYS A 283 10.94 22.43 8.02
CA LYS A 283 12.36 22.10 8.15
C LYS A 283 12.61 20.75 7.46
N ARG A 284 13.37 20.75 6.37
CA ARG A 284 13.42 19.60 5.44
C ARG A 284 14.80 18.96 5.28
N ILE A 285 15.79 19.41 6.04
CA ILE A 285 17.12 18.83 6.08
C ILE A 285 17.26 17.97 7.33
N ILE A 286 17.50 16.68 7.18
CA ILE A 286 17.76 15.76 8.28
C ILE A 286 19.25 15.46 8.32
N ILE A 287 19.91 15.77 9.43
CA ILE A 287 21.34 15.52 9.61
C ILE A 287 21.54 14.28 10.46
N SER A 288 22.10 13.23 9.86
CA SER A 288 22.52 12.01 10.56
C SER A 288 24.00 12.07 10.92
N TYR A 289 24.33 11.92 12.20
CA TYR A 289 25.71 12.05 12.70
C TYR A 289 26.08 10.95 13.72
N LEU A 290 27.37 10.59 13.78
CA LEU A 290 27.86 9.42 14.55
C LEU A 290 28.35 9.74 15.98
N GLY A 291 28.41 11.01 16.40
CA GLY A 291 28.97 11.41 17.70
C GLY A 291 27.96 11.92 18.73
N GLU A 292 28.27 11.72 20.01
CA GLU A 292 27.58 12.34 21.15
C GLU A 292 28.01 13.82 21.28
N TYR A 293 27.34 14.70 20.54
CA TYR A 293 27.49 16.15 20.73
C TYR A 293 26.76 16.58 22.02
N ASN A 294 27.37 17.45 22.83
CA ASN A 294 26.78 17.94 24.09
C ASN A 294 26.11 19.32 23.99
N GLY A 295 26.10 19.95 22.81
CA GLY A 295 25.40 21.21 22.56
C GLY A 295 23.94 20.99 22.15
N GLU A 296 23.59 21.38 20.91
CA GLU A 296 22.27 21.22 20.28
C GLU A 296 21.95 19.75 19.92
N ARG A 297 21.85 18.87 20.91
CA ARG A 297 21.43 17.47 20.69
C ARG A 297 20.09 17.35 19.95
N ASP A 298 19.25 18.37 20.05
CA ASP A 298 17.92 18.37 19.45
C ASP A 298 17.95 18.48 17.93
N LEU A 299 19.03 18.94 17.28
CA LEU A 299 19.08 19.09 15.82
C LEU A 299 19.65 17.87 15.07
N LEU A 300 20.31 16.94 15.77
CA LEU A 300 21.06 15.85 15.13
C LEU A 300 20.34 14.52 15.30
N TRP A 301 20.11 13.83 14.19
CA TRP A 301 19.55 12.50 14.20
C TRP A 301 20.61 11.44 14.48
N THR A 302 20.15 10.33 15.07
CA THR A 302 20.97 9.12 15.22
C THR A 302 21.52 8.67 13.87
N LYS A 303 22.75 8.16 13.86
CA LYS A 303 23.42 7.67 12.64
C LYS A 303 22.52 6.74 11.81
N VAL A 304 22.52 6.93 10.50
CA VAL A 304 22.04 5.93 9.54
C VAL A 304 22.97 4.72 9.60
N HIS A 305 22.41 3.53 9.82
CA HIS A 305 23.16 2.29 9.90
C HIS A 305 23.51 1.79 8.50
N HIS A 306 24.79 1.90 8.14
CA HIS A 306 25.28 1.42 6.84
C HIS A 306 25.46 -0.10 6.84
N GLN A 307 24.83 -0.76 5.88
CA GLN A 307 25.02 -2.17 5.56
C GLN A 307 25.97 -2.24 4.38
N TRP A 308 27.21 -2.65 4.63
CA TRP A 308 28.28 -2.64 3.63
C TRP A 308 28.95 -4.02 3.55
N GLY A 309 28.82 -4.67 2.40
CA GLY A 309 29.24 -6.06 2.21
C GLY A 309 30.74 -6.28 2.03
N ASN A 310 31.52 -5.27 1.67
CA ASN A 310 32.95 -5.41 1.28
C ASN A 310 33.17 -6.53 0.24
N VAL A 311 32.35 -6.54 -0.80
CA VAL A 311 32.29 -7.60 -1.82
C VAL A 311 32.96 -7.17 -3.13
N GLN A 312 33.42 -8.15 -3.93
CA GLN A 312 34.27 -7.90 -5.10
C GLN A 312 33.61 -8.27 -6.45
N ASN A 313 32.40 -8.84 -6.44
CA ASN A 313 31.66 -9.18 -7.65
C ASN A 313 30.14 -9.17 -7.43
N ALA A 314 29.39 -9.22 -8.53
CA ALA A 314 27.93 -9.13 -8.53
C ALA A 314 27.25 -10.24 -7.69
N ALA A 315 27.68 -11.50 -7.81
CA ALA A 315 27.06 -12.61 -7.09
C ALA A 315 27.24 -12.51 -5.56
N GLN A 316 28.40 -12.02 -5.12
CA GLN A 316 28.63 -11.74 -3.70
C GLN A 316 27.79 -10.55 -3.21
N LEU A 317 27.63 -9.52 -4.05
CA LEU A 317 26.81 -8.35 -3.73
C LEU A 317 25.33 -8.73 -3.61
N GLU A 318 24.81 -9.50 -4.55
CA GLU A 318 23.46 -10.07 -4.52
C GLU A 318 23.24 -10.83 -3.20
N GLY A 319 24.08 -11.81 -2.89
CA GLY A 319 23.95 -12.59 -1.65
C GLY A 319 24.00 -11.74 -0.38
N PHE A 320 24.82 -10.69 -0.35
CA PHE A 320 24.88 -9.76 0.78
C PHE A 320 23.60 -8.90 0.90
N ILE A 321 23.11 -8.36 -0.22
CA ILE A 321 21.87 -7.59 -0.28
C ILE A 321 20.71 -8.47 0.19
N THR A 322 20.53 -9.64 -0.42
CA THR A 322 19.46 -10.58 -0.07
C THR A 322 19.49 -10.96 1.40
N SER A 323 20.67 -11.28 1.96
CA SER A 323 20.80 -11.58 3.40
C SER A 323 20.38 -10.39 4.27
N SER A 324 20.88 -9.20 3.95
CA SER A 324 20.62 -7.99 4.73
C SER A 324 19.18 -7.52 4.67
N GLU A 325 18.54 -7.65 3.51
CA GLU A 325 17.12 -7.34 3.30
C GLU A 325 16.23 -8.37 4.00
N ASN A 326 16.61 -9.65 3.99
CA ASN A 326 15.91 -10.69 4.75
C ASN A 326 16.04 -10.47 6.27
N ASP A 327 17.20 -10.07 6.77
CA ASP A 327 17.36 -9.70 8.18
C ASP A 327 16.50 -8.50 8.56
N ALA A 328 16.40 -7.50 7.67
CA ALA A 328 15.52 -6.36 7.86
C ALA A 328 14.04 -6.80 7.97
N LYS A 329 13.58 -7.72 7.11
CA LYS A 329 12.24 -8.34 7.21
C LYS A 329 12.02 -8.95 8.58
N ILE A 330 12.95 -9.74 9.09
CA ILE A 330 12.80 -10.41 10.40
C ILE A 330 12.76 -9.39 11.54
N SER A 331 13.57 -8.34 11.45
CA SER A 331 13.62 -7.31 12.50
C SER A 331 12.29 -6.56 12.64
N THR A 332 11.57 -6.32 11.54
CA THR A 332 10.20 -5.77 11.55
C THR A 332 9.18 -6.72 12.19
N LEU A 333 9.43 -8.04 12.22
CA LEU A 333 8.51 -9.02 12.83
C LEU A 333 8.65 -9.13 14.35
N ARG A 334 9.78 -8.71 14.93
CA ARG A 334 10.13 -8.95 16.34
C ARG A 334 9.89 -7.75 17.24
N ASP A 335 9.31 -6.68 16.71
CA ASP A 335 9.01 -5.45 17.45
C ASP A 335 10.23 -4.94 18.26
N ILE A 336 11.44 -5.13 17.70
CA ILE A 336 12.67 -4.80 18.41
C ILE A 336 12.81 -3.28 18.40
N GLN A 337 12.62 -2.73 19.58
CA GLN A 337 12.48 -1.33 19.99
C GLN A 337 13.61 -0.34 19.61
N TYR A 338 14.48 -0.64 18.63
CA TYR A 338 15.71 0.14 18.31
C TYR A 338 16.13 0.22 16.82
N ALA A 339 15.24 0.07 15.83
CA ALA A 339 15.66 0.16 14.43
C ALA A 339 15.87 1.62 13.95
N SER A 340 17.12 2.08 13.92
CA SER A 340 17.56 3.31 13.23
C SER A 340 17.34 3.21 11.72
N LEU A 341 17.31 4.34 10.99
CA LEU A 341 17.38 4.34 9.52
C LEU A 341 18.55 3.48 9.04
N ARG A 342 18.37 2.75 7.93
CA ARG A 342 19.39 1.85 7.38
C ARG A 342 19.68 2.21 5.93
N ALA A 343 20.95 2.19 5.57
CA ALA A 343 21.42 2.39 4.20
C ALA A 343 22.13 1.14 3.70
N MET A 344 21.57 0.52 2.68
CA MET A 344 22.25 -0.51 1.89
C MET A 344 23.28 0.17 1.00
N MET A 345 24.55 -0.06 1.25
CA MET A 345 25.64 0.41 0.39
C MET A 345 25.82 -0.62 -0.73
N ALA A 346 25.01 -0.49 -1.79
CA ALA A 346 24.94 -1.40 -2.92
C ALA A 346 26.09 -1.13 -3.90
N VAL A 347 27.32 -1.39 -3.46
CA VAL A 347 28.56 -1.10 -4.20
C VAL A 347 29.52 -2.27 -4.18
N ILE A 348 30.32 -2.42 -5.24
CA ILE A 348 31.48 -3.33 -5.26
C ILE A 348 32.69 -2.57 -4.70
N THR A 349 33.39 -3.17 -3.76
CA THR A 349 34.58 -2.57 -3.11
C THR A 349 35.86 -3.11 -3.75
N LEU A 350 36.68 -2.23 -4.32
CA LEU A 350 38.01 -2.58 -4.81
C LEU A 350 39.02 -2.60 -3.65
N ASP A 351 39.78 -3.68 -3.52
CA ASP A 351 40.89 -3.73 -2.57
C ASP A 351 42.19 -3.10 -3.13
N SER A 352 43.13 -2.83 -2.25
CA SER A 352 44.41 -2.19 -2.58
C SER A 352 45.21 -2.94 -3.65
N SER A 353 45.12 -4.28 -3.68
CA SER A 353 45.84 -5.11 -4.65
C SER A 353 45.20 -5.02 -6.04
N MET A 354 43.86 -4.99 -6.12
CA MET A 354 43.12 -4.82 -7.36
C MET A 354 43.38 -3.46 -7.99
N ILE A 355 43.42 -2.40 -7.17
CA ILE A 355 43.73 -1.03 -7.62
C ILE A 355 45.15 -0.98 -8.22
N ILE A 356 46.15 -1.53 -7.52
CA ILE A 356 47.54 -1.52 -7.98
C ILE A 356 47.69 -2.31 -9.31
N VAL A 357 47.07 -3.49 -9.40
CA VAL A 357 47.13 -4.33 -10.59
C VAL A 357 46.41 -3.68 -11.77
N ASP A 358 45.21 -3.15 -11.57
CA ASP A 358 44.45 -2.48 -12.65
C ASP A 358 45.16 -1.21 -13.11
N ALA A 359 45.72 -0.40 -12.19
CA ALA A 359 46.48 0.79 -12.53
C ALA A 359 47.73 0.46 -13.38
N ALA A 360 48.46 -0.61 -13.02
CA ALA A 360 49.61 -1.09 -13.78
C ALA A 360 49.19 -1.60 -15.18
N LEU A 361 48.08 -2.34 -15.28
CA LEU A 361 47.55 -2.81 -16.56
C LEU A 361 47.02 -1.66 -17.41
N HIS A 362 46.42 -0.63 -16.81
CA HIS A 362 45.89 0.54 -17.49
C HIS A 362 47.00 1.32 -18.21
N TYR A 363 48.18 1.43 -17.60
CA TYR A 363 49.36 2.03 -18.25
C TYR A 363 49.74 1.34 -19.58
N PHE A 364 49.48 0.03 -19.71
CA PHE A 364 49.70 -0.75 -20.93
C PHE A 364 48.44 -0.88 -21.82
N GLY A 365 47.39 -0.10 -21.55
CA GLY A 365 46.12 -0.13 -22.29
C GLY A 365 45.27 -1.38 -22.03
N ARG A 366 45.47 -2.07 -20.89
CA ARG A 366 44.80 -3.34 -20.53
C ARG A 366 44.00 -3.29 -19.22
N GLY A 367 44.03 -2.19 -18.48
CA GLY A 367 43.25 -2.00 -17.25
C GLY A 367 41.80 -1.61 -17.55
N ARG A 368 40.85 -2.25 -16.88
CA ARG A 368 39.40 -2.26 -17.18
C ARG A 368 38.50 -2.25 -15.93
N LYS A 369 39.06 -2.04 -14.72
CA LYS A 369 38.32 -2.13 -13.45
C LYS A 369 38.35 -0.84 -12.61
N SER A 370 37.88 0.26 -13.18
CA SER A 370 37.53 1.49 -12.43
C SER A 370 36.20 1.33 -11.68
N LEU A 371 35.97 2.17 -10.66
CA LEU A 371 34.68 2.20 -9.94
C LEU A 371 33.50 2.43 -10.89
N ARG A 372 33.72 3.26 -11.91
CA ARG A 372 32.76 3.54 -12.99
C ARG A 372 32.42 2.31 -13.81
N GLU A 373 33.42 1.55 -14.26
CA GLU A 373 33.20 0.33 -15.05
C GLU A 373 32.44 -0.71 -14.24
N LEU A 374 32.74 -0.83 -12.94
CA LEU A 374 31.99 -1.69 -12.02
C LEU A 374 30.53 -1.22 -11.90
N ALA A 375 30.27 0.06 -11.64
CA ALA A 375 28.92 0.61 -11.53
C ALA A 375 28.08 0.43 -12.81
N VAL A 376 28.72 0.49 -13.99
CA VAL A 376 28.11 0.21 -15.30
C VAL A 376 27.72 -1.27 -15.48
N GLU A 377 28.45 -2.18 -14.83
CA GLU A 377 28.18 -3.61 -14.86
C GLU A 377 27.09 -3.99 -13.87
N ILE A 378 27.17 -3.52 -12.62
CA ILE A 378 26.24 -3.88 -11.55
C ILE A 378 24.95 -3.07 -11.52
N GLY A 379 24.93 -1.85 -12.05
CA GLY A 379 23.79 -0.95 -11.91
C GLY A 379 22.45 -1.50 -12.43
N PRO A 380 22.39 -2.11 -13.63
CA PRO A 380 21.20 -2.80 -14.10
C PRO A 380 20.79 -3.99 -13.23
N LEU A 381 21.75 -4.69 -12.62
CA LEU A 381 21.46 -5.82 -11.72
C LEU A 381 20.85 -5.33 -10.40
N ILE A 382 21.37 -4.24 -9.82
CA ILE A 382 20.79 -3.60 -8.63
C ILE A 382 19.34 -3.15 -8.91
N THR A 383 19.11 -2.58 -10.09
CA THR A 383 17.77 -2.19 -10.57
C THR A 383 16.85 -3.42 -10.54
N MET A 384 17.31 -4.54 -11.09
CA MET A 384 16.59 -5.81 -11.15
C MET A 384 16.29 -6.37 -9.74
N TRP A 385 17.32 -6.56 -8.90
CA TRP A 385 17.18 -7.11 -7.54
C TRP A 385 16.24 -6.30 -6.66
N PHE A 386 16.37 -4.97 -6.68
CA PHE A 386 15.50 -4.11 -5.90
C PHE A 386 14.11 -4.03 -6.48
N ASN A 387 13.91 -4.10 -7.78
CA ASN A 387 12.57 -4.09 -8.34
C ASN A 387 11.80 -5.40 -8.09
N GLU A 388 12.49 -6.53 -8.12
CA GLU A 388 11.88 -7.85 -8.15
C GLU A 388 11.73 -8.48 -6.76
N GLU A 389 12.74 -8.31 -5.89
CA GLU A 389 12.80 -9.04 -4.63
C GLU A 389 12.78 -8.16 -3.39
N HIS A 390 13.29 -6.92 -3.50
CA HIS A 390 13.60 -6.10 -2.32
C HIS A 390 12.83 -4.76 -2.28
N PHE A 391 11.96 -4.50 -3.26
CA PHE A 391 11.20 -3.25 -3.35
C PHE A 391 10.25 -3.05 -2.18
N ARG A 392 9.92 -4.07 -1.38
CA ARG A 392 9.03 -3.94 -0.21
C ARG A 392 9.78 -3.58 1.08
N THR A 393 11.06 -3.92 1.16
CA THR A 393 11.84 -3.82 2.41
C THR A 393 12.88 -2.72 2.36
N ALA A 394 13.34 -2.36 1.16
CA ALA A 394 14.33 -1.31 0.96
C ALA A 394 13.97 -0.04 1.74
N ASN A 395 14.94 0.46 2.51
CA ASN A 395 14.92 1.80 3.10
C ASN A 395 15.82 2.71 2.27
N ILE A 396 16.99 3.12 2.76
CA ILE A 396 17.96 3.82 1.91
C ILE A 396 18.77 2.81 1.10
N VAL A 397 18.91 3.03 -0.21
CA VAL A 397 19.83 2.28 -1.07
C VAL A 397 20.78 3.25 -1.73
N ALA A 398 22.06 3.17 -1.36
CA ALA A 398 23.12 4.06 -1.83
C ALA A 398 24.02 3.33 -2.83
N VAL A 399 24.19 3.92 -4.02
CA VAL A 399 24.97 3.35 -5.12
C VAL A 399 26.10 4.30 -5.57
N ASP A 400 27.10 3.74 -6.23
CA ASP A 400 28.06 4.51 -7.03
C ASP A 400 27.45 4.81 -8.40
N PHE A 401 27.67 6.03 -8.91
CA PHE A 401 27.20 6.52 -10.19
C PHE A 401 25.70 6.29 -10.38
N SER A 402 24.87 6.97 -9.58
CA SER A 402 23.40 6.75 -9.53
C SER A 402 22.68 6.61 -10.88
N ASP A 403 23.11 7.37 -11.89
CA ASP A 403 22.59 7.31 -13.25
C ASP A 403 22.71 5.93 -13.93
N THR A 404 23.61 5.06 -13.47
CA THR A 404 23.79 3.68 -13.98
C THR A 404 22.71 2.71 -13.56
N THR A 405 21.70 3.19 -12.84
CA THR A 405 20.63 2.40 -12.24
C THR A 405 19.27 3.02 -12.53
N GLY A 406 18.22 2.21 -12.60
CA GLY A 406 16.82 2.65 -12.56
C GLY A 406 16.29 2.84 -11.13
N LEU A 407 17.17 3.00 -10.14
CA LEU A 407 16.82 2.94 -8.71
C LEU A 407 15.84 4.04 -8.29
N VAL A 408 15.98 5.25 -8.84
CA VAL A 408 15.09 6.38 -8.55
C VAL A 408 13.65 6.04 -8.97
N GLU A 409 13.47 5.53 -10.18
CA GLU A 409 12.15 5.15 -10.72
C GLU A 409 11.50 4.04 -9.90
N ILE A 410 12.29 3.02 -9.52
CA ILE A 410 11.83 1.92 -8.66
C ILE A 410 11.43 2.45 -7.29
N ALA A 411 12.23 3.35 -6.70
CA ALA A 411 11.97 3.91 -5.40
C ALA A 411 10.68 4.75 -5.38
N ILE A 412 10.49 5.65 -6.37
CA ILE A 412 9.29 6.47 -6.51
C ILE A 412 8.05 5.57 -6.63
N ARG A 413 8.07 4.61 -7.57
CA ARG A 413 6.96 3.67 -7.78
C ARG A 413 6.67 2.86 -6.52
N SER A 414 7.71 2.34 -5.88
CA SER A 414 7.55 1.55 -4.65
C SER A 414 6.93 2.38 -3.54
N ASN A 415 7.36 3.63 -3.36
CA ASN A 415 6.79 4.53 -2.36
C ASN A 415 5.33 4.87 -2.62
N ILE A 416 4.96 5.14 -3.88
CA ILE A 416 3.56 5.35 -4.26
C ILE A 416 2.72 4.11 -3.93
N ASN A 417 3.20 2.92 -4.30
CA ASN A 417 2.51 1.67 -4.00
C ASN A 417 2.38 1.42 -2.50
N ARG A 418 3.46 1.62 -1.73
CA ARG A 418 3.47 1.50 -0.26
C ARG A 418 2.52 2.53 0.38
N GLY A 419 2.54 3.78 -0.09
CA GLY A 419 1.65 4.84 0.38
C GLY A 419 0.17 4.53 0.13
N HIS A 420 -0.18 3.99 -1.04
CA HIS A 420 -1.53 3.50 -1.31
C HIS A 420 -1.93 2.32 -0.42
N GLN A 421 -1.00 1.41 -0.12
CA GLN A 421 -1.26 0.31 0.82
C GLN A 421 -1.57 0.84 2.22
N ILE A 422 -0.82 1.85 2.68
CA ILE A 422 -0.97 2.50 4.00
C ILE A 422 -2.25 3.32 4.08
N ARG A 423 -2.58 4.13 3.07
CA ARG A 423 -3.72 5.08 3.11
C ARG A 423 -5.03 4.51 2.56
N GLY A 424 -4.98 3.39 1.84
CA GLY A 424 -6.11 2.90 1.04
C GLY A 424 -6.39 3.79 -0.17
N GLN A 425 -7.41 3.45 -0.96
CA GLN A 425 -7.86 4.25 -2.09
C GLN A 425 -9.37 4.19 -2.26
N ILE A 426 -9.96 5.25 -2.81
CA ILE A 426 -11.38 5.27 -3.16
C ILE A 426 -11.60 4.37 -4.38
N VAL A 427 -12.58 3.47 -4.28
CA VAL A 427 -13.01 2.62 -5.38
C VAL A 427 -14.42 3.02 -5.78
N ILE A 428 -14.64 3.26 -7.08
CA ILE A 428 -15.97 3.57 -7.61
C ILE A 428 -16.56 2.29 -8.17
N TYR A 429 -17.67 1.82 -7.58
CA TYR A 429 -18.49 0.76 -8.12
C TYR A 429 -19.69 1.35 -8.89
N TRP A 430 -20.07 0.75 -10.03
CA TRP A 430 -21.27 1.16 -10.76
C TRP A 430 -22.12 -0.01 -11.25
N PHE A 431 -23.42 0.24 -11.28
CA PHE A 431 -24.42 -0.54 -12.01
C PHE A 431 -25.43 0.45 -12.62
N LEU A 432 -25.30 0.70 -13.91
CA LEU A 432 -26.04 1.71 -14.67
C LEU A 432 -27.02 1.02 -15.62
N GLU A 433 -28.29 0.94 -15.24
CA GLU A 433 -29.31 0.23 -16.05
C GLU A 433 -29.46 0.82 -17.45
N ASP A 434 -29.54 2.15 -17.56
CA ASP A 434 -29.66 2.88 -18.82
C ASP A 434 -28.31 3.35 -19.38
N PHE A 435 -27.26 2.55 -19.23
CA PHE A 435 -25.89 2.87 -19.68
C PHE A 435 -25.82 3.22 -21.19
N LYS A 436 -25.05 4.25 -21.53
CA LYS A 436 -24.68 4.58 -22.92
C LYS A 436 -23.16 4.81 -23.02
N LEU A 437 -22.57 4.39 -24.14
CA LEU A 437 -21.19 4.75 -24.47
C LEU A 437 -21.04 6.27 -24.51
N GLY A 438 -20.01 6.78 -23.82
CA GLY A 438 -19.77 8.23 -23.65
C GLY A 438 -20.32 8.80 -22.33
N ASP A 439 -21.04 8.02 -21.53
CA ASP A 439 -21.31 8.38 -20.14
C ASP A 439 -20.00 8.45 -19.33
N SER A 440 -19.95 9.27 -18.28
CA SER A 440 -18.79 9.41 -17.40
C SER A 440 -19.16 9.31 -15.92
N LEU A 441 -18.22 8.83 -15.11
CA LEU A 441 -18.25 8.83 -13.66
C LEU A 441 -17.22 9.84 -13.17
N VAL A 442 -17.64 10.79 -12.35
CA VAL A 442 -16.80 11.87 -11.85
C VAL A 442 -16.74 11.83 -10.34
N LEU A 443 -15.54 11.69 -9.78
CA LEU A 443 -15.26 11.80 -8.36
C LEU A 443 -14.77 13.21 -8.04
N TYR A 444 -15.38 13.81 -7.02
CA TYR A 444 -15.06 15.15 -6.54
C TYR A 444 -15.23 15.19 -5.01
N PRO A 445 -14.36 15.91 -4.28
CA PRO A 445 -14.53 16.14 -2.86
C PRO A 445 -15.59 17.21 -2.60
N ASP A 446 -15.94 17.44 -1.33
CA ASP A 446 -16.88 18.49 -0.90
C ASP A 446 -16.49 19.90 -1.39
N THR A 447 -15.20 20.16 -1.62
CA THR A 447 -14.71 21.44 -2.17
C THR A 447 -15.07 21.65 -3.64
N LYS A 448 -15.56 20.60 -4.33
CA LYS A 448 -16.03 20.56 -5.72
C LYS A 448 -14.95 20.73 -6.80
N ASP A 449 -13.67 20.57 -6.45
CA ASP A 449 -12.61 20.45 -7.45
C ASP A 449 -12.66 19.06 -8.12
N LEU A 450 -12.48 18.98 -9.44
CA LEU A 450 -12.54 17.70 -10.15
C LEU A 450 -11.30 16.85 -9.79
N PHE A 451 -11.50 15.68 -9.16
CA PHE A 451 -10.38 14.82 -8.75
C PHE A 451 -10.14 13.68 -9.73
N PHE A 452 -11.20 13.07 -10.28
CA PHE A 452 -11.05 11.92 -11.18
C PHE A 452 -12.26 11.76 -12.09
N THR A 453 -12.02 11.38 -13.35
CA THR A 453 -13.06 11.07 -14.34
C THR A 453 -12.78 9.73 -14.98
N TYR A 454 -13.78 8.86 -15.02
CA TYR A 454 -13.72 7.56 -15.68
C TYR A 454 -14.85 7.41 -16.69
N PHE A 455 -14.55 6.79 -17.84
CA PHE A 455 -15.50 6.54 -18.91
C PHE A 455 -15.83 5.04 -18.97
N PRO A 456 -16.90 4.58 -18.30
CA PRO A 456 -17.25 3.17 -18.30
C PRO A 456 -17.51 2.64 -19.72
N THR A 457 -16.99 1.46 -20.01
CA THR A 457 -17.22 0.74 -21.28
C THR A 457 -18.34 -0.29 -21.18
N LYS A 458 -18.81 -0.57 -19.96
CA LYS A 458 -19.83 -1.58 -19.64
C LYS A 458 -20.84 -1.00 -18.64
N ARG A 459 -22.05 -1.58 -18.64
CA ARG A 459 -23.15 -1.19 -17.72
C ARG A 459 -22.83 -1.38 -16.23
N ASN A 460 -21.85 -2.22 -15.88
CA ASN A 460 -21.41 -2.42 -14.51
C ASN A 460 -19.91 -2.70 -14.47
N GLY A 461 -19.32 -2.43 -13.31
CA GLY A 461 -17.90 -2.63 -13.05
C GLY A 461 -17.46 -1.86 -11.81
N PHE A 462 -16.16 -1.82 -11.60
CA PHE A 462 -15.52 -0.97 -10.61
C PHE A 462 -14.22 -0.39 -11.17
N VAL A 463 -13.76 0.71 -10.59
CA VAL A 463 -12.47 1.32 -10.92
C VAL A 463 -11.78 1.79 -9.64
N LYS A 464 -10.51 1.42 -9.52
CA LYS A 464 -9.58 1.90 -8.50
C LYS A 464 -9.10 3.28 -8.92
N THR A 465 -9.32 4.30 -8.09
CA THR A 465 -9.08 5.69 -8.51
C THR A 465 -7.64 6.16 -8.31
N GLY A 466 -6.85 5.44 -7.49
CA GLY A 466 -5.56 5.92 -6.99
C GLY A 466 -5.69 7.09 -6.00
N ILE A 467 -6.88 7.61 -5.75
CA ILE A 467 -7.10 8.72 -4.83
C ILE A 467 -7.26 8.15 -3.44
N ALA A 468 -6.36 8.52 -2.55
CA ALA A 468 -6.47 8.16 -1.15
C ALA A 468 -7.49 9.07 -0.44
N PRO A 469 -8.36 8.52 0.44
CA PRO A 469 -9.32 9.32 1.18
C PRO A 469 -8.60 10.33 2.08
N VAL A 470 -8.99 11.60 2.04
CA VAL A 470 -8.55 12.64 2.98
C VAL A 470 -9.05 12.24 4.36
N ASP A 471 -8.14 12.24 5.33
CA ASP A 471 -8.43 11.95 6.72
C ASP A 471 -9.19 13.13 7.33
N THR A 472 -10.46 13.27 6.94
CA THR A 472 -11.40 14.15 7.60
C THR A 472 -11.78 13.45 8.90
N ARG A 473 -11.07 13.75 9.98
CA ARG A 473 -11.44 13.30 11.33
C ARG A 473 -12.82 13.87 11.69
N TYR A 474 -13.88 13.13 11.38
CA TYR A 474 -15.21 13.42 11.85
C TYR A 474 -15.28 13.03 13.33
N SER A 475 -15.94 13.85 14.16
CA SER A 475 -16.26 13.41 15.52
C SER A 475 -17.29 12.29 15.45
N ILE A 476 -17.19 11.31 16.35
CA ILE A 476 -18.18 10.22 16.48
C ILE A 476 -19.60 10.80 16.58
N GLU A 477 -19.77 11.90 17.32
CA GLU A 477 -21.06 12.62 17.45
C GLU A 477 -21.64 13.04 16.09
N SER A 478 -20.80 13.50 15.17
CA SER A 478 -21.25 13.90 13.83
C SER A 478 -21.59 12.70 12.94
N MET A 479 -21.04 11.52 13.22
CA MET A 479 -21.28 10.31 12.44
C MET A 479 -22.59 9.61 12.79
N TYR A 480 -23.23 9.93 13.92
CA TYR A 480 -24.58 9.48 14.23
C TYR A 480 -25.66 10.13 13.35
N ILE A 481 -25.31 11.09 12.51
CA ILE A 481 -26.20 11.65 11.49
C ILE A 481 -25.74 11.11 10.15
N ASP A 482 -26.65 10.57 9.35
CA ASP A 482 -26.35 10.16 7.97
C ASP A 482 -25.96 11.41 7.17
N GLN A 483 -24.68 11.48 6.82
CA GLN A 483 -24.09 12.61 6.09
C GLN A 483 -22.99 12.14 5.15
N CYS A 484 -22.78 12.90 4.08
CA CYS A 484 -21.64 12.68 3.19
C CYS A 484 -20.32 12.97 3.93
N ILE A 485 -19.34 12.11 3.71
CA ILE A 485 -18.01 12.10 4.30
C ILE A 485 -17.02 12.39 3.18
N GLY A 486 -16.81 13.68 2.88
CA GLY A 486 -15.68 14.18 2.09
C GLY A 486 -15.77 13.99 0.57
N TYR A 487 -16.40 12.92 0.07
CA TYR A 487 -16.30 12.50 -1.34
C TYR A 487 -17.62 12.17 -1.99
N HIS A 488 -17.77 12.60 -3.24
CA HIS A 488 -18.95 12.41 -4.07
C HIS A 488 -18.59 11.79 -5.41
N VAL A 489 -19.48 10.95 -5.92
CA VAL A 489 -19.44 10.47 -7.29
C VAL A 489 -20.69 10.90 -8.04
N ALA A 490 -20.52 11.34 -9.28
CA ALA A 490 -21.61 11.67 -10.19
C ALA A 490 -21.53 10.88 -11.49
N TRP A 491 -22.66 10.32 -11.92
CA TRP A 491 -22.85 9.79 -13.26
C TRP A 491 -23.36 10.91 -14.18
N LEU A 492 -22.59 11.21 -15.22
CA LEU A 492 -22.88 12.26 -16.18
C LEU A 492 -23.16 11.68 -17.57
N ARG A 493 -24.07 12.34 -18.30
CA ARG A 493 -24.30 12.14 -19.73
C ARG A 493 -24.33 13.50 -20.41
N ASN A 494 -23.46 13.70 -21.41
CA ASN A 494 -23.32 15.00 -22.08
C ASN A 494 -23.16 16.15 -21.06
N PHE A 495 -22.29 15.95 -20.06
CA PHE A 495 -22.04 16.87 -18.93
C PHE A 495 -23.25 17.15 -18.01
N LYS A 496 -24.40 16.51 -18.23
CA LYS A 496 -25.56 16.60 -17.34
C LYS A 496 -25.50 15.49 -16.30
N LYS A 497 -25.60 15.86 -15.02
CA LYS A 497 -25.71 14.91 -13.91
C LYS A 497 -27.02 14.13 -13.98
N LEU A 498 -26.90 12.82 -14.13
CA LEU A 498 -28.02 11.86 -14.09
C LEU A 498 -28.26 11.37 -12.67
N MET A 499 -27.18 11.06 -11.95
CA MET A 499 -27.22 10.56 -10.58
C MET A 499 -25.96 11.00 -9.84
N SER A 500 -26.03 11.11 -8.52
CA SER A 500 -24.85 11.20 -7.66
C SER A 500 -25.09 10.48 -6.35
N THR A 501 -24.00 9.99 -5.76
CA THR A 501 -23.94 9.49 -4.39
C THR A 501 -22.66 10.02 -3.73
N CYS A 502 -22.51 9.78 -2.44
CA CYS A 502 -21.32 10.14 -1.68
C CYS A 502 -20.94 9.00 -0.73
N LEU A 503 -19.67 8.98 -0.33
CA LEU A 503 -19.27 8.17 0.81
C LEU A 503 -20.00 8.73 2.03
N SER A 504 -20.70 7.90 2.81
CA SER A 504 -21.58 8.39 3.88
C SER A 504 -21.46 7.55 5.16
N SER A 505 -21.77 8.16 6.29
CA SER A 505 -22.24 7.41 7.47
C SER A 505 -23.62 6.84 7.17
N HIS A 506 -23.88 5.63 7.68
CA HIS A 506 -25.18 4.97 7.61
C HIS A 506 -25.60 4.55 9.01
N ALA A 507 -25.44 5.44 9.98
CA ALA A 507 -25.64 5.15 11.38
C ALA A 507 -27.11 4.89 11.72
N ASN A 508 -28.08 5.38 10.93
CA ASN A 508 -29.52 5.21 11.19
C ASN A 508 -30.33 4.65 10.01
N TRP A 509 -29.69 3.97 9.06
CA TRP A 509 -30.33 3.60 7.80
C TRP A 509 -31.60 2.74 7.97
N MET A 510 -31.71 1.88 9.00
CA MET A 510 -32.92 1.09 9.23
C MET A 510 -34.06 1.99 9.73
N TYR A 511 -33.81 2.83 10.73
CA TYR A 511 -34.83 3.66 11.37
C TYR A 511 -35.23 4.89 10.53
N ASP A 512 -34.32 5.45 9.75
CA ASP A 512 -34.63 6.54 8.82
C ASP A 512 -35.60 6.07 7.73
N ASN A 513 -35.51 4.79 7.36
CA ASN A 513 -36.43 4.11 6.44
C ASN A 513 -37.60 3.39 7.14
N ARG A 514 -37.83 3.62 8.45
CA ARG A 514 -38.83 2.87 9.24
C ARG A 514 -40.23 2.79 8.63
N LYS A 515 -40.70 3.84 7.94
CA LYS A 515 -42.05 3.88 7.35
C LYS A 515 -42.26 2.85 6.24
N ILE A 516 -41.19 2.38 5.62
CA ILE A 516 -41.25 1.33 4.60
C ILE A 516 -40.77 -0.02 5.13
N PHE A 517 -40.07 -0.02 6.27
CA PHE A 517 -39.48 -1.21 6.87
C PHE A 517 -40.31 -1.78 8.04
N GLU A 518 -41.27 -1.03 8.59
CA GLU A 518 -41.96 -1.41 9.83
C GLU A 518 -42.68 -2.75 9.81
N ASP A 519 -43.14 -3.20 8.63
CA ASP A 519 -43.84 -4.48 8.45
C ASP A 519 -42.90 -5.61 8.02
N MET A 520 -41.65 -5.30 7.67
CA MET A 520 -40.66 -6.32 7.33
C MET A 520 -40.20 -7.04 8.60
N ILE A 521 -39.81 -8.30 8.46
CA ILE A 521 -39.12 -9.06 9.51
C ILE A 521 -37.61 -9.15 9.21
N LEU A 522 -36.79 -9.42 10.23
CA LEU A 522 -35.33 -9.50 10.07
C LEU A 522 -34.88 -10.54 9.04
N ALA A 523 -35.62 -11.65 8.87
CA ALA A 523 -35.30 -12.68 7.88
C ALA A 523 -35.50 -12.22 6.42
N GLN A 524 -36.28 -11.16 6.19
CA GLN A 524 -36.51 -10.58 4.86
C GLN A 524 -35.47 -9.51 4.48
N LEU A 525 -34.78 -8.95 5.47
CA LEU A 525 -33.79 -7.91 5.25
C LEU A 525 -32.48 -8.48 4.71
N PHE A 526 -31.86 -7.74 3.81
CA PHE A 526 -30.44 -7.81 3.56
C PHE A 526 -29.71 -7.00 4.65
N ILE A 527 -28.98 -7.66 5.53
CA ILE A 527 -28.25 -7.07 6.66
C ILE A 527 -26.73 -7.18 6.40
N PRO A 528 -26.01 -6.05 6.27
CA PRO A 528 -24.56 -6.09 6.14
C PRO A 528 -23.90 -6.45 7.48
N GLY A 529 -22.90 -7.31 7.42
CA GLY A 529 -22.17 -7.84 8.58
C GLY A 529 -20.65 -7.84 8.38
N THR A 530 -19.94 -8.09 9.47
CA THR A 530 -18.48 -8.27 9.45
C THR A 530 -18.08 -9.62 10.05
N HIS A 531 -17.11 -10.27 9.42
CA HIS A 531 -16.52 -11.51 9.92
C HIS A 531 -15.48 -11.19 11.00
N ASN A 532 -15.53 -11.95 12.10
CA ASN A 532 -14.72 -11.76 13.30
C ASN A 532 -14.53 -10.28 13.69
N SER A 533 -15.64 -9.55 13.89
CA SER A 533 -15.72 -8.08 13.91
C SER A 533 -14.76 -7.38 14.87
N GLY A 534 -14.40 -8.04 15.99
CA GLY A 534 -13.47 -7.50 16.98
C GLY A 534 -11.99 -7.72 16.65
N SER A 535 -11.66 -8.32 15.51
CA SER A 535 -10.29 -8.56 15.06
C SER A 535 -9.74 -7.39 14.24
N TYR A 536 -9.63 -6.21 14.88
CA TYR A 536 -9.11 -4.97 14.27
C TYR A 536 -7.82 -4.47 14.93
N ARG A 537 -7.06 -3.63 14.22
CA ARG A 537 -5.88 -2.90 14.73
C ARG A 537 -5.79 -1.50 14.13
N TYR A 538 -5.28 -0.56 14.92
CA TYR A 538 -4.99 0.82 14.49
C TYR A 538 -3.51 1.07 14.14
N GLU A 539 -2.61 0.19 14.59
CA GLU A 539 -1.16 0.41 14.45
C GLU A 539 -0.70 0.10 13.02
N LEU A 540 -0.10 1.10 12.39
CA LEU A 540 0.60 0.98 11.11
C LEU A 540 2.12 1.13 11.34
N PRO A 541 2.96 0.34 10.63
CA PRO A 541 2.60 -0.68 9.64
C PRO A 541 2.13 -2.01 10.30
N PRO A 542 1.28 -2.81 9.62
CA PRO A 542 0.81 -4.09 10.16
C PRO A 542 1.95 -5.09 10.31
N THR A 543 1.95 -5.86 11.40
CA THR A 543 2.89 -6.97 11.62
C THR A 543 2.58 -8.14 10.68
N ILE A 544 3.49 -9.12 10.55
CA ILE A 544 3.16 -10.36 9.81
C ILE A 544 1.98 -11.10 10.42
N LEU A 545 1.84 -11.05 11.74
CA LEU A 545 0.73 -11.69 12.41
C LEU A 545 -0.58 -11.02 12.00
N ASP A 546 -0.58 -9.69 11.88
CA ASP A 546 -1.75 -8.93 11.48
C ASP A 546 -2.21 -9.30 10.06
N ARG A 547 -1.29 -9.64 9.15
CA ARG A 547 -1.62 -10.11 7.79
C ARG A 547 -2.58 -11.31 7.76
N TYR A 548 -2.59 -12.11 8.83
CA TYR A 548 -3.35 -13.37 8.91
C TYR A 548 -4.32 -13.43 10.09
N THR A 549 -4.39 -12.38 10.92
CA THR A 549 -5.26 -12.35 12.11
C THR A 549 -6.21 -11.18 12.12
N VAL A 550 -5.84 -10.03 11.56
CA VAL A 550 -6.73 -8.88 11.43
C VAL A 550 -7.71 -9.13 10.29
N THR A 551 -8.99 -8.97 10.57
CA THR A 551 -10.08 -9.10 9.59
C THR A 551 -10.79 -7.78 9.33
N GLN A 552 -10.59 -6.77 10.18
CA GLN A 552 -11.21 -5.45 10.04
C GLN A 552 -10.19 -4.33 10.29
N GLU A 553 -10.30 -3.22 9.57
CA GLU A 553 -9.53 -1.98 9.84
C GLU A 553 -10.27 -1.02 10.78
N LYS A 554 -11.57 -1.22 10.93
CA LYS A 554 -12.45 -0.37 11.73
C LYS A 554 -12.71 -0.95 13.09
N SER A 555 -12.81 -0.08 14.09
CA SER A 555 -13.37 -0.43 15.40
C SER A 555 -14.81 -0.94 15.27
N VAL A 556 -15.34 -1.59 16.31
CA VAL A 556 -16.76 -2.01 16.29
C VAL A 556 -17.68 -0.80 16.22
N MET A 557 -17.36 0.29 16.93
CA MET A 557 -18.10 1.55 16.78
C MET A 557 -18.12 2.04 15.32
N ASP A 558 -16.95 2.14 14.68
CA ASP A 558 -16.86 2.64 13.30
C ASP A 558 -17.58 1.72 12.31
N GLN A 559 -17.51 0.40 12.49
CA GLN A 559 -18.29 -0.56 11.69
C GLN A 559 -19.80 -0.29 11.80
N LEU A 560 -20.31 -0.05 13.02
CA LEU A 560 -21.73 0.26 13.23
C LEU A 560 -22.11 1.60 12.60
N LEU A 561 -21.27 2.63 12.75
CA LEU A 561 -21.50 3.96 12.17
C LEU A 561 -21.49 3.95 10.63
N THR A 562 -20.74 3.04 10.00
CA THR A 562 -20.77 2.90 8.53
C THR A 562 -21.94 2.09 8.01
N GLY A 563 -22.71 1.41 8.88
CA GLY A 563 -23.96 0.73 8.51
C GLY A 563 -24.03 -0.76 8.83
N ILE A 564 -22.98 -1.36 9.41
CA ILE A 564 -23.00 -2.76 9.85
C ILE A 564 -24.04 -2.97 10.94
N ARG A 565 -24.79 -4.08 10.87
CA ARG A 565 -25.77 -4.46 11.89
C ARG A 565 -25.66 -5.92 12.33
N TYR A 566 -24.72 -6.67 11.75
CA TYR A 566 -24.37 -8.03 12.17
C TYR A 566 -22.89 -8.10 12.56
N LEU A 567 -22.62 -8.53 13.79
CA LEU A 567 -21.27 -8.68 14.34
C LEU A 567 -21.01 -10.15 14.68
N ASP A 568 -19.99 -10.74 14.07
CA ASP A 568 -19.46 -12.06 14.45
C ASP A 568 -18.38 -11.87 15.52
N ILE A 569 -18.71 -12.18 16.78
CA ILE A 569 -17.80 -11.97 17.92
C ILE A 569 -17.31 -13.32 18.43
N ARG A 570 -15.98 -13.49 18.49
CA ARG A 570 -15.31 -14.73 18.91
C ARG A 570 -14.62 -14.56 20.25
N PRO A 571 -15.31 -14.83 21.37
CA PRO A 571 -14.78 -14.59 22.69
C PRO A 571 -13.73 -15.64 23.09
N CYS A 572 -12.74 -15.20 23.87
CA CYS A 572 -11.73 -16.04 24.48
C CYS A 572 -11.41 -15.55 25.89
N ILE A 573 -10.82 -16.42 26.72
CA ILE A 573 -10.31 -16.06 28.04
C ILE A 573 -8.79 -16.02 28.01
N VAL A 574 -8.24 -14.84 28.31
CA VAL A 574 -6.78 -14.60 28.43
C VAL A 574 -6.53 -13.88 29.74
N ASP A 575 -5.64 -14.43 30.57
CA ASP A 575 -5.30 -13.91 31.90
C ASP A 575 -6.53 -13.60 32.78
N ASN A 576 -7.50 -14.53 32.78
CA ASN A 576 -8.79 -14.43 33.48
C ASN A 576 -9.66 -13.22 33.06
N LYS A 577 -9.48 -12.69 31.86
CA LYS A 577 -10.31 -11.64 31.26
C LYS A 577 -10.89 -12.09 29.93
N TYR A 578 -12.04 -11.54 29.56
CA TYR A 578 -12.66 -11.78 28.26
C TYR A 578 -12.07 -10.87 27.18
N TRP A 579 -11.69 -11.49 26.07
CA TRP A 579 -11.15 -10.86 24.88
C TRP A 579 -11.92 -11.34 23.65
N VAL A 580 -11.83 -10.61 22.55
CA VAL A 580 -12.08 -11.17 21.22
C VAL A 580 -10.79 -11.73 20.67
N CYS A 581 -10.87 -12.92 20.06
CA CYS A 581 -9.74 -13.62 19.48
C CYS A 581 -9.93 -13.93 17.99
N HIS A 582 -8.82 -14.00 17.27
CA HIS A 582 -8.73 -14.70 15.99
C HIS A 582 -7.84 -15.94 16.17
N GLY A 583 -8.47 -17.13 16.24
CA GLY A 583 -7.76 -18.34 16.66
C GLY A 583 -7.19 -18.18 18.07
N LEU A 584 -5.89 -18.36 18.24
CA LEU A 584 -5.24 -18.28 19.57
C LEU A 584 -4.83 -16.87 20.00
N PHE A 585 -4.98 -15.88 19.11
CA PHE A 585 -4.46 -14.53 19.29
C PHE A 585 -5.55 -13.61 19.85
N ALA A 586 -5.28 -13.00 21.00
CA ALA A 586 -6.13 -11.97 21.57
C ALA A 586 -5.97 -10.67 20.79
N MET A 587 -7.10 -10.07 20.42
CA MET A 587 -7.15 -8.87 19.58
C MET A 587 -7.56 -7.65 20.40
N GLN A 588 -8.78 -7.67 20.93
CA GLN A 588 -9.36 -6.54 21.66
C GLN A 588 -10.03 -7.01 22.95
N PRO A 589 -9.97 -6.22 24.04
CA PRO A 589 -10.76 -6.51 25.24
C PRO A 589 -12.25 -6.53 24.90
N LEU A 590 -12.97 -7.54 25.39
CA LEU A 590 -14.39 -7.68 25.07
C LEU A 590 -15.24 -6.55 25.67
N ASP A 591 -14.83 -6.03 26.83
CA ASP A 591 -15.47 -4.89 27.51
C ASP A 591 -15.51 -3.63 26.61
N ASP A 592 -14.43 -3.37 25.86
CA ASP A 592 -14.36 -2.20 24.96
C ASP A 592 -15.36 -2.34 23.81
N ILE A 593 -15.46 -3.54 23.23
CA ILE A 593 -16.44 -3.84 22.19
C ILE A 593 -17.87 -3.71 22.72
N PHE A 594 -18.14 -4.20 23.93
CA PHE A 594 -19.46 -4.08 24.54
C PHE A 594 -19.83 -2.64 24.84
N LYS A 595 -18.86 -1.82 25.25
CA LYS A 595 -19.06 -0.39 25.41
C LYS A 595 -19.43 0.25 24.08
N ASP A 596 -18.70 -0.02 23.01
CA ASP A 596 -19.00 0.52 21.67
C ASP A 596 -20.44 0.18 21.23
N ILE A 597 -20.88 -1.06 21.42
CA ILE A 597 -22.24 -1.49 21.08
C ILE A 597 -23.29 -0.77 21.93
N LYS A 598 -23.07 -0.64 23.25
CA LYS A 598 -24.01 0.06 24.15
C LYS A 598 -24.11 1.53 23.78
N ASP A 599 -22.98 2.21 23.58
CA ASP A 599 -22.91 3.61 23.18
C ASP A 599 -23.63 3.81 21.83
N PHE A 600 -23.45 2.92 20.86
CA PHE A 600 -24.17 2.97 19.59
C PHE A 600 -25.69 2.79 19.76
N LEU A 601 -26.12 1.81 20.56
CA LEU A 601 -27.54 1.57 20.81
C LEU A 601 -28.16 2.77 21.55
N ASP A 602 -27.51 3.34 22.55
CA ASP A 602 -28.04 4.49 23.30
C ASP A 602 -28.24 5.75 22.44
N ASN A 603 -27.45 5.89 21.37
CA ASN A 603 -27.49 7.06 20.48
C ASN A 603 -28.30 6.84 19.18
N THR A 604 -28.81 5.63 18.93
CA THR A 604 -29.55 5.31 17.70
C THR A 604 -30.85 4.56 18.00
N MET A 605 -31.68 4.32 16.98
CA MET A 605 -32.84 3.41 17.05
C MET A 605 -32.64 2.12 16.25
N GLU A 606 -31.39 1.80 15.95
CA GLU A 606 -31.01 0.67 15.10
C GLU A 606 -31.04 -0.66 15.83
N ILE A 607 -31.17 -1.74 15.07
CA ILE A 607 -31.19 -3.12 15.58
C ILE A 607 -29.83 -3.76 15.30
N VAL A 608 -29.17 -4.28 16.34
CA VAL A 608 -27.85 -4.92 16.23
C VAL A 608 -27.98 -6.41 16.55
N ILE A 609 -27.33 -7.24 15.73
CA ILE A 609 -27.28 -8.69 15.89
C ILE A 609 -25.83 -9.07 16.21
N ILE A 610 -25.63 -9.76 17.33
CA ILE A 610 -24.34 -10.30 17.74
C ILE A 610 -24.42 -11.81 17.75
N THR A 611 -23.45 -12.46 17.10
CA THR A 611 -23.33 -13.92 17.13
C THR A 611 -22.09 -14.35 17.91
N PHE A 612 -22.26 -15.31 18.79
CA PHE A 612 -21.20 -16.06 19.47
C PHE A 612 -21.28 -17.52 19.03
N LYS A 613 -20.51 -17.87 17.99
CA LYS A 613 -20.47 -19.24 17.45
C LYS A 613 -19.20 -19.98 17.86
N GLU A 614 -18.06 -19.30 17.83
CA GLU A 614 -16.75 -19.89 18.10
C GLU A 614 -16.14 -19.32 19.38
N PHE A 615 -15.54 -20.20 20.16
CA PHE A 615 -14.90 -19.90 21.45
C PHE A 615 -13.44 -20.38 21.41
N PRO A 616 -12.53 -19.64 20.76
CA PRO A 616 -11.25 -20.19 20.32
C PRO A 616 -10.30 -20.62 21.44
N ARG A 617 -10.42 -20.03 22.63
CA ARG A 617 -9.50 -20.27 23.76
C ARG A 617 -10.16 -20.01 25.12
N GLY A 618 -9.89 -20.88 26.09
CA GLY A 618 -10.23 -20.67 27.50
C GLY A 618 -11.65 -21.09 27.90
N PHE A 619 -12.42 -21.66 26.98
CA PHE A 619 -13.78 -22.16 27.19
C PHE A 619 -13.81 -23.71 27.22
N GLU A 620 -13.11 -24.30 28.19
CA GLU A 620 -12.92 -25.75 28.29
C GLU A 620 -13.96 -26.45 29.18
N THR A 621 -14.66 -25.70 30.03
CA THR A 621 -15.58 -26.24 31.04
C THR A 621 -16.97 -25.64 30.91
N LEU A 622 -17.99 -26.41 31.32
CA LEU A 622 -19.36 -25.92 31.46
C LEU A 622 -19.44 -24.61 32.25
N ASP A 623 -18.70 -24.51 33.35
CA ASP A 623 -18.67 -23.31 34.18
C ASP A 623 -18.17 -22.09 33.41
N SER A 624 -17.17 -22.24 32.52
CA SER A 624 -16.67 -21.12 31.72
C SER A 624 -17.73 -20.57 30.75
N TYR A 625 -18.53 -21.45 30.13
CA TYR A 625 -19.66 -21.05 29.28
C TYR A 625 -20.78 -20.41 30.11
N SER A 626 -21.16 -21.02 31.24
CA SER A 626 -22.22 -20.49 32.12
C SER A 626 -21.86 -19.13 32.73
N ASN A 627 -20.60 -18.94 33.12
CA ASN A 627 -20.10 -17.66 33.62
C ASN A 627 -20.15 -16.58 32.53
N PHE A 628 -19.77 -16.93 31.30
CA PHE A 628 -19.83 -16.01 30.18
C PHE A 628 -21.26 -15.63 29.80
N LEU A 629 -22.18 -16.60 29.79
CA LEU A 629 -23.61 -16.33 29.59
C LEU A 629 -24.18 -15.40 30.67
N SER A 630 -23.78 -15.60 31.93
CA SER A 630 -24.18 -14.72 33.04
C SER A 630 -23.63 -13.31 32.85
N TYR A 631 -22.36 -13.20 32.45
CA TYR A 631 -21.71 -11.93 32.13
C TYR A 631 -22.41 -11.20 30.97
N LEU A 632 -22.76 -11.89 29.87
CA LEU A 632 -23.54 -11.31 28.76
C LEU A 632 -24.90 -10.78 29.23
N TYR A 633 -25.60 -11.56 30.07
CA TYR A 633 -26.89 -11.17 30.60
C TYR A 633 -26.81 -9.90 31.44
N ASP A 634 -25.84 -9.86 32.36
CA ASP A 634 -25.66 -8.71 33.25
C ASP A 634 -25.27 -7.44 32.49
N GLU A 635 -24.37 -7.56 31.49
CA GLU A 635 -23.94 -6.43 30.67
C GLU A 635 -25.07 -5.85 29.80
N PHE A 636 -25.97 -6.69 29.29
CA PHE A 636 -26.95 -6.29 28.28
C PHE A 636 -28.42 -6.36 28.68
N LYS A 637 -28.73 -6.60 29.95
CA LYS A 637 -30.12 -6.66 30.47
C LYS A 637 -31.01 -5.48 30.04
N GLY A 638 -30.41 -4.30 29.87
CA GLY A 638 -31.07 -3.09 29.40
C GLY A 638 -31.44 -3.10 27.91
N TYR A 639 -30.80 -3.92 27.08
CA TYR A 639 -30.76 -3.77 25.63
C TYR A 639 -31.35 -4.96 24.86
N TYR A 640 -31.15 -6.19 25.35
CA TYR A 640 -31.44 -7.39 24.57
C TYR A 640 -32.94 -7.71 24.45
N LEU A 641 -33.33 -8.26 23.30
CA LEU A 641 -34.69 -8.70 22.99
C LEU A 641 -34.88 -10.20 23.31
N GLU A 642 -35.82 -10.53 24.20
CA GLU A 642 -36.08 -11.91 24.64
C GLU A 642 -36.68 -12.83 23.56
N THR A 643 -36.24 -14.10 23.54
CA THR A 643 -36.46 -15.16 22.54
C THR A 643 -37.89 -15.50 22.16
N VAL A 644 -38.82 -15.48 23.10
CA VAL A 644 -40.14 -16.12 22.93
C VAL A 644 -41.02 -15.35 21.92
N GLN A 645 -40.54 -14.25 21.35
CA GLN A 645 -41.37 -13.27 20.64
C GLN A 645 -40.93 -12.92 19.22
N THR A 646 -39.89 -13.51 18.61
CA THR A 646 -39.01 -12.68 17.74
C THR A 646 -38.82 -13.06 16.27
N HIS A 647 -38.93 -14.32 15.84
CA HIS A 647 -38.66 -14.68 14.43
C HIS A 647 -39.65 -14.09 13.42
N GLN A 648 -40.86 -13.81 13.89
CA GLN A 648 -41.95 -13.24 13.10
C GLN A 648 -42.23 -11.79 13.48
N LYS A 649 -41.45 -11.21 14.41
CA LYS A 649 -41.65 -9.83 14.81
C LYS A 649 -41.25 -8.91 13.68
N THR A 650 -42.12 -7.97 13.38
CA THR A 650 -41.78 -6.93 12.43
C THR A 650 -40.81 -5.94 13.06
N LEU A 651 -40.07 -5.21 12.24
CA LEU A 651 -39.16 -4.16 12.73
C LEU A 651 -39.90 -3.11 13.55
N GLY A 652 -41.14 -2.79 13.16
CA GLY A 652 -42.03 -1.90 13.91
C GLY A 652 -42.28 -2.37 15.35
N GLU A 653 -42.47 -3.68 15.54
CA GLU A 653 -42.66 -4.28 16.87
C GLU A 653 -41.35 -4.27 17.68
N ILE A 654 -40.20 -4.49 17.04
CA ILE A 654 -38.89 -4.41 17.70
C ILE A 654 -38.62 -2.98 18.16
N TRP A 655 -38.81 -1.98 17.31
CA TRP A 655 -38.64 -0.57 17.68
C TRP A 655 -39.57 -0.16 18.84
N LYS A 656 -40.83 -0.59 18.82
CA LYS A 656 -41.79 -0.32 19.91
C LYS A 656 -41.36 -0.91 21.25
N SER A 657 -40.60 -2.01 21.25
CA SER A 657 -40.10 -2.64 22.49
C SER A 657 -38.95 -1.88 23.15
N ASN A 658 -38.23 -1.05 22.37
CA ASN A 658 -36.95 -0.44 22.74
C ASN A 658 -35.87 -1.44 23.21
N LYS A 659 -36.01 -2.72 22.88
CA LYS A 659 -35.02 -3.78 23.07
C LYS A 659 -34.49 -4.17 21.69
N ARG A 660 -33.34 -3.60 21.32
CA ARG A 660 -32.83 -3.59 19.94
C ARG A 660 -31.55 -4.39 19.74
N LEU A 661 -31.09 -5.08 20.78
CA LEU A 661 -29.96 -6.00 20.68
C LEU A 661 -30.46 -7.44 20.59
N ILE A 662 -29.87 -8.20 19.68
CA ILE A 662 -30.22 -9.59 19.44
C ILE A 662 -28.97 -10.45 19.59
N PHE A 663 -29.03 -11.43 20.48
CA PHE A 663 -27.96 -12.42 20.67
C PHE A 663 -28.30 -13.74 20.01
N SER A 664 -27.40 -14.20 19.15
CA SER A 664 -27.35 -15.59 18.72
C SER A 664 -26.16 -16.27 19.40
N TYR A 665 -26.41 -17.38 20.08
CA TYR A 665 -25.38 -18.08 20.84
C TYR A 665 -25.49 -19.57 20.57
N VAL A 666 -24.36 -20.21 20.21
CA VAL A 666 -24.29 -21.67 20.00
C VAL A 666 -23.60 -22.34 21.18
N THR A 667 -24.27 -23.29 21.82
CA THR A 667 -23.68 -24.20 22.80
C THR A 667 -24.27 -25.60 22.60
N GLU A 668 -23.47 -26.63 22.88
CA GLU A 668 -23.90 -28.03 22.87
C GLU A 668 -24.77 -28.41 24.09
N PHE A 669 -25.08 -27.47 24.99
CA PHE A 669 -25.71 -27.74 26.28
C PHE A 669 -27.16 -27.27 26.33
N GLU A 670 -28.09 -28.23 26.21
CA GLU A 670 -29.56 -28.05 26.09
C GLU A 670 -30.28 -27.40 27.31
N GLY A 671 -29.57 -26.97 28.37
CA GLY A 671 -30.18 -26.64 29.67
C GLY A 671 -30.66 -25.19 29.87
N GLU A 672 -29.89 -24.18 29.42
CA GLU A 672 -30.17 -22.75 29.71
C GLU A 672 -30.38 -21.87 28.46
N ILE A 673 -30.36 -22.47 27.26
CA ILE A 673 -30.39 -21.77 25.95
C ILE A 673 -31.74 -21.09 25.64
N TYR A 674 -32.81 -21.38 26.39
CA TYR A 674 -34.16 -20.88 26.12
C TYR A 674 -34.34 -19.34 26.17
N ARG A 675 -33.30 -18.58 26.56
CA ARG A 675 -33.34 -17.11 26.71
C ARG A 675 -32.68 -16.31 25.57
N PHE A 676 -31.87 -16.94 24.69
CA PHE A 676 -31.17 -16.27 23.58
C PHE A 676 -31.67 -16.71 22.20
N TRP A 677 -31.67 -15.78 21.23
CA TRP A 677 -32.35 -15.94 19.93
C TRP A 677 -31.94 -17.21 19.19
N ALA A 678 -32.79 -17.70 18.29
CA ALA A 678 -32.42 -18.91 17.57
C ALA A 678 -31.11 -18.71 16.80
N TYR A 679 -30.43 -19.83 16.61
CA TYR A 679 -29.16 -19.89 15.93
C TYR A 679 -29.22 -19.19 14.56
N VAL A 680 -28.38 -18.17 14.38
CA VAL A 680 -28.10 -17.58 13.06
C VAL A 680 -27.24 -18.61 12.34
N LYS A 681 -27.79 -19.20 11.26
CA LYS A 681 -27.06 -20.19 10.48
C LYS A 681 -25.94 -19.51 9.70
N GLN A 682 -24.73 -19.51 10.26
CA GLN A 682 -23.53 -19.07 9.54
C GLN A 682 -23.15 -20.14 8.49
N GLN A 683 -23.23 -19.76 7.22
CA GLN A 683 -22.80 -20.51 6.05
C GLN A 683 -21.39 -20.07 5.71
N TRP A 684 -20.42 -20.98 5.90
CA TRP A 684 -19.01 -20.70 5.68
C TRP A 684 -18.45 -21.64 4.61
N GLY A 685 -17.80 -21.07 3.59
CA GLY A 685 -17.35 -21.82 2.42
C GLY A 685 -15.99 -22.48 2.56
N ASP A 686 -15.11 -21.95 3.41
CA ASP A 686 -13.68 -22.34 3.50
C ASP A 686 -13.00 -22.41 2.11
N VAL A 687 -13.17 -21.33 1.34
CA VAL A 687 -12.77 -21.21 -0.06
C VAL A 687 -11.48 -20.42 -0.22
N LYS A 688 -10.72 -20.68 -1.29
CA LYS A 688 -9.33 -20.20 -1.43
C LYS A 688 -9.09 -19.21 -2.57
N ASN A 689 -10.11 -18.96 -3.39
CA ASN A 689 -10.05 -18.06 -4.54
C ASN A 689 -11.44 -17.53 -4.90
N ASP A 690 -11.45 -16.52 -5.78
CA ASP A 690 -12.67 -15.82 -6.20
C ASP A 690 -13.69 -16.75 -6.88
N GLU A 691 -13.25 -17.73 -7.67
CA GLU A 691 -14.13 -18.64 -8.41
C GLU A 691 -14.87 -19.60 -7.46
N GLU A 692 -14.15 -20.17 -6.49
CA GLU A 692 -14.73 -21.02 -5.45
C GLU A 692 -15.70 -20.23 -4.56
N LEU A 693 -15.33 -19.00 -4.17
CA LEU A 693 -16.21 -18.13 -3.40
C LEU A 693 -17.48 -17.78 -4.18
N GLU A 694 -17.36 -17.46 -5.47
CA GLU A 694 -18.52 -17.18 -6.31
C GLU A 694 -19.47 -18.39 -6.36
N SER A 695 -18.93 -19.60 -6.54
CA SER A 695 -19.71 -20.83 -6.56
C SER A 695 -20.43 -21.05 -5.23
N PHE A 696 -19.72 -20.90 -4.11
CA PHE A 696 -20.28 -21.05 -2.77
C PHE A 696 -21.40 -20.04 -2.47
N VAL A 697 -21.19 -18.76 -2.81
CA VAL A 697 -22.21 -17.72 -2.64
C VAL A 697 -23.43 -18.04 -3.51
N ASN A 698 -23.23 -18.41 -4.77
CA ASN A 698 -24.33 -18.79 -5.67
C ASN A 698 -25.14 -19.98 -5.15
N GLU A 699 -24.47 -21.01 -4.61
CA GLU A 699 -25.13 -22.19 -4.05
C GLU A 699 -25.90 -21.85 -2.77
N SER A 700 -25.29 -21.07 -1.87
CA SER A 700 -25.91 -20.64 -0.61
C SER A 700 -27.18 -19.82 -0.86
N GLU A 701 -27.13 -18.87 -1.79
CA GLU A 701 -28.26 -18.01 -2.15
C GLU A 701 -29.34 -18.74 -2.96
N SER A 702 -28.94 -19.65 -3.86
CA SER A 702 -29.89 -20.48 -4.63
C SER A 702 -30.64 -21.46 -3.75
N SER A 703 -29.95 -22.06 -2.78
CA SER A 703 -30.58 -22.96 -1.80
C SER A 703 -31.64 -22.21 -0.99
N ALA A 704 -31.34 -20.99 -0.54
CA ALA A 704 -32.30 -20.14 0.15
C ALA A 704 -33.55 -19.84 -0.71
N LYS A 705 -33.37 -19.59 -2.02
CA LYS A 705 -34.47 -19.34 -2.97
C LYS A 705 -35.38 -20.57 -3.19
N LEU A 706 -34.81 -21.77 -3.17
CA LEU A 706 -35.58 -23.01 -3.32
C LEU A 706 -36.35 -23.34 -2.03
N GLU A 707 -35.76 -23.04 -0.88
CA GLU A 707 -36.34 -23.28 0.45
C GLU A 707 -37.44 -22.25 0.82
N SER A 708 -37.35 -21.00 0.34
CA SER A 708 -38.36 -19.95 0.58
C SER A 708 -39.72 -20.25 -0.04
N ASN A 709 -39.80 -21.10 -1.08
CA ASN A 709 -41.05 -21.49 -1.74
C ASN A 709 -41.91 -22.50 -0.93
N ARG A 710 -41.51 -22.87 0.29
CA ARG A 710 -42.22 -23.86 1.12
C ARG A 710 -42.86 -23.29 2.41
N ASP A 711 -43.02 -21.96 2.52
CA ASP A 711 -43.54 -21.21 3.69
C ASP A 711 -42.81 -21.45 5.04
N PHE A 712 -41.87 -22.41 5.09
CA PHE A 712 -41.26 -22.91 6.31
C PHE A 712 -40.06 -22.08 6.78
N PHE A 713 -39.47 -21.22 5.91
CA PHE A 713 -38.17 -20.55 6.14
C PHE A 713 -38.25 -19.01 6.22
N ILE A 714 -39.45 -18.41 6.23
CA ILE A 714 -39.65 -16.96 6.53
C ILE A 714 -39.38 -16.68 8.04
N THR A 715 -38.60 -17.51 8.74
CA THR A 715 -38.59 -17.59 10.20
C THR A 715 -37.21 -17.76 10.85
N TYR A 716 -36.09 -17.83 10.12
CA TYR A 716 -34.77 -17.81 10.79
C TYR A 716 -33.71 -17.06 9.98
N LEU A 717 -32.69 -16.57 10.68
CA LEU A 717 -31.61 -15.80 10.06
C LEU A 717 -30.49 -16.68 9.55
N ARG A 718 -29.92 -16.29 8.40
CA ARG A 718 -28.74 -16.92 7.81
C ARG A 718 -27.69 -15.85 7.50
N ALA A 719 -26.45 -16.18 7.78
CA ALA A 719 -25.31 -15.34 7.47
C ALA A 719 -24.40 -16.05 6.48
N VAL A 720 -24.25 -15.51 5.28
CA VAL A 720 -23.21 -15.95 4.34
C VAL A 720 -21.93 -15.22 4.70
N MET A 721 -20.90 -15.98 5.09
CA MET A 721 -19.56 -15.46 5.32
C MET A 721 -18.87 -15.41 3.94
N ALA A 722 -18.80 -14.21 3.38
CA ALA A 722 -18.42 -13.93 1.99
C ALA A 722 -16.96 -13.48 1.87
N GLU A 723 -16.07 -14.17 2.56
CA GLU A 723 -14.62 -13.96 2.56
C GLU A 723 -13.85 -15.19 2.06
N ILE A 724 -12.61 -14.96 1.60
CA ILE A 724 -11.66 -16.03 1.27
C ILE A 724 -10.88 -16.38 2.54
N THR A 725 -10.80 -17.67 2.86
CA THR A 725 -10.08 -18.15 4.04
C THR A 725 -8.67 -18.59 3.66
N LEU A 726 -7.68 -18.17 4.45
CA LEU A 726 -6.32 -18.70 4.37
C LEU A 726 -6.18 -19.92 5.30
N ASP A 727 -5.86 -21.08 4.74
CA ASP A 727 -5.54 -22.26 5.56
C ASP A 727 -4.10 -22.23 6.09
N SER A 728 -3.77 -23.11 7.04
CA SER A 728 -2.43 -23.17 7.64
C SER A 728 -1.30 -23.41 6.64
N SER A 729 -1.56 -24.10 5.52
CA SER A 729 -0.57 -24.32 4.47
C SER A 729 -0.34 -23.05 3.63
N MET A 730 -1.40 -22.31 3.32
CA MET A 730 -1.33 -21.02 2.63
C MET A 730 -0.65 -19.97 3.50
N ILE A 731 -0.95 -19.93 4.80
CA ILE A 731 -0.27 -19.04 5.75
C ILE A 731 1.21 -19.41 5.84
N MET A 732 1.56 -20.70 5.97
CA MET A 732 2.97 -21.10 6.03
C MET A 732 3.73 -20.80 4.74
N VAL A 733 3.12 -21.06 3.57
CA VAL A 733 3.73 -20.78 2.27
C VAL A 733 3.84 -19.28 2.03
N ASP A 734 2.79 -18.50 2.28
CA ASP A 734 2.83 -17.05 2.10
C ASP A 734 3.75 -16.39 3.12
N ALA A 735 3.77 -16.84 4.38
CA ALA A 735 4.73 -16.34 5.37
C ALA A 735 6.18 -16.69 4.99
N ALA A 736 6.42 -17.88 4.43
CA ALA A 736 7.72 -18.26 3.89
C ALA A 736 8.08 -17.43 2.64
N LEU A 737 7.15 -17.24 1.70
CA LEU A 737 7.36 -16.40 0.51
C LEU A 737 7.56 -14.94 0.92
N TYR A 738 6.81 -14.44 1.90
CA TYR A 738 6.97 -13.10 2.46
C TYR A 738 8.37 -12.93 3.05
N TYR A 739 8.85 -13.94 3.79
CA TYR A 739 10.22 -14.01 4.26
C TYR A 739 11.23 -13.94 3.10
N PHE A 740 10.94 -14.57 1.96
CA PHE A 740 11.75 -14.49 0.74
C PHE A 740 11.45 -13.29 -0.19
N GLY A 741 10.53 -12.39 0.17
CA GLY A 741 10.22 -11.17 -0.60
C GLY A 741 9.10 -11.29 -1.64
N HIS A 742 8.42 -12.44 -1.69
CA HIS A 742 7.40 -12.79 -2.67
C HIS A 742 6.01 -13.08 -2.06
N GLY A 743 5.80 -12.86 -0.77
CA GLY A 743 4.51 -13.09 -0.11
C GLY A 743 3.57 -11.91 -0.31
N GLU A 744 2.43 -12.17 -0.97
CA GLU A 744 1.48 -11.16 -1.42
C GLU A 744 0.05 -11.43 -0.96
N LYS A 745 -0.17 -12.47 -0.14
CA LYS A 745 -1.52 -12.91 0.24
C LYS A 745 -1.77 -12.68 1.73
N SER A 746 -2.01 -11.42 2.12
CA SER A 746 -2.67 -11.12 3.39
C SER A 746 -4.21 -11.20 3.26
N LEU A 747 -4.91 -11.40 4.38
CA LEU A 747 -6.39 -11.33 4.41
C LEU A 747 -6.89 -10.01 3.82
N ARG A 748 -6.16 -8.93 4.07
CA ARG A 748 -6.45 -7.61 3.51
C ARG A 748 -6.29 -7.56 1.99
N GLU A 749 -5.19 -8.07 1.47
CA GLU A 749 -4.92 -8.11 0.01
C GLU A 749 -6.01 -8.93 -0.71
N LEU A 750 -6.43 -10.05 -0.12
CA LEU A 750 -7.55 -10.85 -0.61
C LEU A 750 -8.88 -10.07 -0.57
N ALA A 751 -9.21 -9.42 0.54
CA ALA A 751 -10.43 -8.62 0.64
C ALA A 751 -10.46 -7.46 -0.37
N VAL A 752 -9.34 -6.75 -0.57
CA VAL A 752 -9.22 -5.69 -1.60
C VAL A 752 -9.44 -6.21 -3.01
N GLN A 753 -9.03 -7.44 -3.29
CA GLN A 753 -9.26 -8.10 -4.58
C GLN A 753 -10.73 -8.54 -4.75
N THR A 754 -11.27 -9.21 -3.73
CA THR A 754 -12.54 -9.94 -3.80
C THR A 754 -13.76 -9.08 -3.48
N GLY A 755 -13.61 -8.07 -2.61
CA GLY A 755 -14.69 -7.21 -2.13
C GLY A 755 -15.56 -6.55 -3.21
N PRO A 756 -14.95 -5.97 -4.27
CA PRO A 756 -15.71 -5.43 -5.41
C PRO A 756 -16.52 -6.50 -6.17
N LEU A 757 -16.03 -7.74 -6.23
CA LEU A 757 -16.71 -8.86 -6.88
C LEU A 757 -17.93 -9.30 -6.06
N VAL A 758 -17.78 -9.45 -4.75
CA VAL A 758 -18.88 -9.77 -3.82
C VAL A 758 -20.00 -8.74 -3.93
N THR A 759 -19.64 -7.45 -3.91
CA THR A 759 -20.57 -6.33 -4.13
C THR A 759 -21.36 -6.49 -5.43
N MET A 760 -20.67 -6.81 -6.52
CA MET A 760 -21.28 -7.02 -7.82
C MET A 760 -22.21 -8.23 -7.86
N TRP A 761 -21.81 -9.36 -7.26
CA TRP A 761 -22.61 -10.58 -7.24
C TRP A 761 -23.93 -10.36 -6.51
N TYR A 762 -23.88 -9.73 -5.34
CA TYR A 762 -25.08 -9.39 -4.59
C TYR A 762 -25.95 -8.39 -5.33
N LYS A 763 -25.41 -7.28 -5.83
CA LYS A 763 -26.22 -6.29 -6.58
C LYS A 763 -26.89 -6.87 -7.84
N LYS A 764 -26.23 -7.80 -8.53
CA LYS A 764 -26.67 -8.34 -9.83
C LYS A 764 -27.58 -9.56 -9.71
N ARG A 765 -27.33 -10.46 -8.76
CA ARG A 765 -27.96 -11.79 -8.71
C ARG A 765 -28.69 -12.09 -7.40
N HIS A 766 -28.15 -11.64 -6.28
CA HIS A 766 -28.58 -12.14 -4.96
C HIS A 766 -29.26 -11.06 -4.11
N PHE A 767 -29.49 -9.87 -4.65
CA PHE A 767 -30.17 -8.78 -3.94
C PHE A 767 -31.61 -9.11 -3.58
N GLU A 768 -32.23 -10.17 -4.09
CA GLU A 768 -33.59 -10.59 -3.69
C GLU A 768 -33.56 -11.62 -2.56
N THR A 769 -32.50 -12.42 -2.50
CA THR A 769 -32.42 -13.59 -1.60
C THR A 769 -31.61 -13.30 -0.36
N ALA A 770 -30.63 -12.39 -0.42
CA ALA A 770 -29.68 -12.10 0.65
C ALA A 770 -30.37 -11.83 2.00
N ASN A 771 -29.86 -12.46 3.06
CA ASN A 771 -30.17 -12.10 4.44
C ASN A 771 -28.96 -11.41 5.08
N ILE A 772 -28.21 -12.06 5.97
CA ILE A 772 -26.94 -11.49 6.45
C ILE A 772 -25.81 -11.84 5.47
N VAL A 773 -24.98 -10.85 5.15
CA VAL A 773 -23.73 -11.06 4.41
C VAL A 773 -22.59 -10.45 5.22
N ALA A 774 -21.73 -11.32 5.75
CA ALA A 774 -20.54 -10.92 6.50
C ALA A 774 -19.32 -10.88 5.56
N VAL A 775 -18.48 -9.88 5.71
CA VAL A 775 -17.25 -9.71 4.92
C VAL A 775 -16.06 -9.35 5.80
N ASP A 776 -14.85 -9.61 5.30
CA ASP A 776 -13.60 -9.04 5.82
C ASP A 776 -13.37 -7.65 5.23
N PHE A 777 -12.76 -6.76 6.02
CA PHE A 777 -12.40 -5.38 5.67
C PHE A 777 -13.53 -4.63 4.98
N ILE A 778 -14.53 -4.20 5.75
CA ILE A 778 -15.78 -3.64 5.21
C ILE A 778 -15.59 -2.56 4.12
N ASP A 779 -14.58 -1.70 4.25
CA ASP A 779 -14.28 -0.61 3.29
C ASP A 779 -13.82 -1.10 1.91
N THR A 780 -13.48 -2.38 1.78
CA THR A 780 -13.13 -3.00 0.48
C THR A 780 -14.36 -3.36 -0.35
N THR A 781 -15.56 -3.18 0.20
CA THR A 781 -16.83 -3.59 -0.43
C THR A 781 -17.83 -2.43 -0.48
N GLY A 782 -18.78 -2.48 -1.42
CA GLY A 782 -19.97 -1.63 -1.44
C GLY A 782 -21.20 -2.32 -0.85
N ILE A 783 -21.03 -3.33 0.01
CA ILE A 783 -22.13 -4.22 0.41
C ILE A 783 -23.22 -3.49 1.22
N ILE A 784 -22.84 -2.45 1.98
CA ILE A 784 -23.75 -1.62 2.76
C ILE A 784 -24.73 -0.89 1.83
N GLU A 785 -24.21 -0.22 0.81
CA GLU A 785 -25.02 0.48 -0.20
C GLU A 785 -25.98 -0.48 -0.92
N VAL A 786 -25.48 -1.67 -1.27
CA VAL A 786 -26.29 -2.71 -1.92
C VAL A 786 -27.40 -3.20 -0.99
N ALA A 787 -27.11 -3.40 0.30
CA ALA A 787 -28.08 -3.85 1.29
C ALA A 787 -29.18 -2.80 1.51
N ILE A 788 -28.82 -1.53 1.71
CA ILE A 788 -29.78 -0.42 1.88
C ILE A 788 -30.66 -0.30 0.64
N TRP A 789 -30.06 -0.24 -0.55
CA TRP A 789 -30.80 -0.18 -1.81
C TRP A 789 -31.76 -1.38 -1.98
N SER A 790 -31.26 -2.58 -1.68
CA SER A 790 -32.00 -3.84 -1.77
C SER A 790 -33.24 -3.81 -0.87
N ASN A 791 -33.09 -3.42 0.40
CA ASN A 791 -34.20 -3.39 1.34
C ASN A 791 -35.27 -2.38 0.93
N ILE A 792 -34.86 -1.18 0.49
CA ILE A 792 -35.80 -0.17 -0.03
C ILE A 792 -36.55 -0.71 -1.25
N TYR A 793 -35.86 -1.43 -2.14
CA TYR A 793 -36.47 -2.04 -3.32
C TYR A 793 -37.48 -3.13 -2.93
N ARG A 794 -37.08 -4.08 -2.08
CA ARG A 794 -37.93 -5.20 -1.61
C ARG A 794 -39.21 -4.68 -0.93
N ALA A 795 -39.07 -3.74 0.01
CA ALA A 795 -40.20 -3.13 0.70
C ALA A 795 -41.21 -2.48 -0.25
N LYS A 796 -40.74 -1.81 -1.30
CA LYS A 796 -41.62 -1.15 -2.29
C LYS A 796 -42.34 -2.12 -3.21
N CYS A 797 -41.69 -3.23 -3.59
CA CYS A 797 -42.31 -4.26 -4.40
C CYS A 797 -43.44 -4.98 -3.64
N ASP A 798 -43.25 -5.25 -2.35
CA ASP A 798 -44.29 -5.88 -1.52
C ASP A 798 -45.54 -5.00 -1.41
N MET A 799 -45.38 -3.69 -1.19
CA MET A 799 -46.50 -2.72 -1.18
C MET A 799 -47.27 -2.62 -2.51
N SER A 800 -46.64 -2.97 -3.64
CA SER A 800 -47.28 -2.93 -4.96
C SER A 800 -48.11 -4.16 -5.30
N ASN A 801 -47.94 -5.26 -4.57
CA ASN A 801 -48.71 -6.48 -4.72
C ASN A 801 -49.98 -6.51 -3.84
N GLU A 802 -50.14 -5.56 -2.90
CA GLU A 802 -51.30 -5.43 -2.01
C GLU A 802 -52.38 -4.43 -2.50
N ASN A 803 -52.14 -3.71 -3.61
CA ASN A 803 -53.11 -2.84 -4.29
C ASN A 803 -53.53 -3.43 -5.64
#